data_AF-A0A0U1DFA9-F1
#
_entry.id   AF-A0A0U1DFA9-F1
#
_cell.length_a   1.000
_cell.length_b   1.000
_cell.length_c   1.000
_cell.angle_alpha   90.00
_cell.angle_beta   90.00
_cell.angle_gamma   90.00
#
_symmetry.space_group_name_H-M   'P 1'
#
loop_
_entity.id
_entity.type
_entity.pdbx_description
1 polymer ?
#
loop_
_entity_poly.entity_id
_entity_poly.type
_entity_poly.pdbx_seq_one_letter_code
_entity_poly.pdbx_strand_id
1 'polypeptide(L)'
;MDEDKDATRRIGAGRRLLSNPSQARAALRAGLHSVPAVTLAHLFRRIPPVSSAPSAPAEAASRPGNGDGSRPAITGGAPFAGYTILRQLGAGGMAEVYLALHPRLPRRDVIKVLAEAVTADPEFRERFNREADLAATLWHPHVVGVHDRGEFNGHLWISMDYVEGTDASRLVKERHRDGMPIDEVRAIVHAVAGALDYAHDRGLLHRDVKPANILLTHPDDGDRRILLADFGVARHLGDISGITETNVAVGTVAYAAPEQLTGSNIDGRADQYALAATAFHLLTGAPPFQHSNPIAVIGQHLHEEPPRLSDYRPELAHLDGVFARALAKHPEERFERCRAFAAAVCEPFDDVAAAGPRGMSPAARRGVVATMHHRLSARTRWAVGLVCAMLIAVAATWSALYSFEPDTPPSTPALASKPSVPAPSAAPAGSGGPVLNGTYKLDYDQSRRTTNGVAIRHDGPATGWWAFRSACTANGCAATAGRLDNATHQTAAGQTDTLRFVGSYWQGAPQLDRLGCTPPDGQAQASQQETLAWSLAPQADGSLRGTVTETVLTNECGAQGAVVRVPVVATRVGDVPAGVNLGDPAQAVSASTAAAAPAPPVLGAVCGDVGKLAYDPTNSEQIVCEGNSWAKAPITMGVHAAGSSCDRPGTSVFAMTTSNDGYLLQCDPVTRTWTRPGG
;
A
#
# COMPACT_ATOMS: atom_id res chain seq x y z
N MET A 1 16.47 -47.61 58.85
CA MET A 1 17.72 -47.66 59.62
C MET A 1 18.54 -46.50 59.14
N ASP A 2 18.81 -45.59 60.06
CA ASP A 2 19.58 -44.35 59.90
C ASP A 2 21.03 -44.67 59.46
N GLU A 3 21.92 -43.75 59.06
CA GLU A 3 21.97 -42.28 59.15
C GLU A 3 22.92 -41.80 58.02
N ASP A 4 22.75 -40.62 57.43
CA ASP A 4 23.54 -39.40 57.71
C ASP A 4 22.75 -38.20 57.14
N LYS A 5 22.45 -37.11 57.87
CA LYS A 5 23.34 -36.08 58.45
C LYS A 5 24.31 -35.46 57.40
N ASP A 6 24.43 -34.14 57.27
CA ASP A 6 23.98 -33.08 58.17
C ASP A 6 23.52 -31.80 57.43
N ALA A 7 22.61 -31.07 58.11
CA ALA A 7 22.47 -29.62 58.29
C ALA A 7 22.98 -28.57 57.26
N THR A 8 22.52 -27.31 57.21
CA THR A 8 21.31 -26.52 57.58
C THR A 8 21.43 -25.17 56.82
N ARG A 9 20.48 -24.22 56.73
CA ARG A 9 19.09 -24.04 57.21
C ARG A 9 18.35 -23.12 56.21
N ARG A 10 17.02 -23.23 56.09
CA ARG A 10 16.17 -22.11 55.59
C ARG A 10 15.89 -21.13 56.74
N ILE A 11 15.84 -19.82 56.47
CA ILE A 11 14.75 -18.82 56.70
C ILE A 11 15.11 -17.62 55.78
N GLY A 12 14.24 -16.85 55.11
CA GLY A 12 12.78 -16.86 55.01
C GLY A 12 12.20 -15.43 55.10
N ALA A 13 11.69 -14.90 53.99
CA ALA A 13 10.87 -13.67 53.84
C ALA A 13 11.51 -12.27 54.10
N GLY A 14 11.24 -11.34 53.18
CA GLY A 14 11.57 -9.91 53.31
C GLY A 14 11.15 -9.14 52.04
N ARG A 15 10.12 -8.30 52.13
CA ARG A 15 9.46 -7.59 51.01
C ARG A 15 9.76 -6.08 51.09
N ARG A 16 9.69 -5.35 49.95
CA ARG A 16 10.01 -3.90 49.72
C ARG A 16 11.46 -3.71 49.21
N LEU A 17 11.82 -2.76 48.32
CA LEU A 17 11.12 -1.58 47.77
C LEU A 17 11.31 -1.45 46.23
N LEU A 18 10.48 -0.59 45.60
CA LEU A 18 10.71 -0.01 44.27
C LEU A 18 11.71 1.16 44.32
N SER A 19 12.05 1.68 43.13
CA SER A 19 12.65 3.00 42.83
C SER A 19 14.09 3.30 43.28
N ASN A 20 15.03 3.30 42.31
CA ASN A 20 16.08 4.34 42.23
C ASN A 20 16.70 4.45 40.81
N PRO A 21 16.31 5.42 39.96
CA PRO A 21 16.86 5.58 38.60
C PRO A 21 18.29 6.18 38.55
N SER A 22 18.91 6.47 39.70
CA SER A 22 20.27 7.04 39.77
C SER A 22 21.38 6.02 39.47
N GLN A 23 21.20 4.74 39.80
CA GLN A 23 22.24 3.71 39.62
C GLN A 23 22.41 3.27 38.16
N ALA A 24 21.33 3.29 37.36
CA ALA A 24 21.41 3.05 35.91
C ALA A 24 22.25 4.12 35.17
N ARG A 25 22.26 5.36 35.68
CA ARG A 25 23.07 6.48 35.14
C ARG A 25 24.54 6.44 35.54
N ALA A 26 24.95 5.56 36.46
CA ALA A 26 26.36 5.35 36.82
C ALA A 26 27.07 4.38 35.86
N ALA A 27 26.38 3.31 35.43
CA ALA A 27 26.95 2.29 34.53
C ALA A 27 27.24 2.82 33.11
N LEU A 28 26.45 3.79 32.62
CA LEU A 28 26.62 4.42 31.30
C LEU A 28 27.68 5.53 31.25
N ARG A 29 28.35 5.85 32.37
CA ARG A 29 29.37 6.92 32.45
C ARG A 29 30.82 6.44 32.40
N ALA A 30 31.06 5.14 32.27
CA ALA A 30 32.40 4.53 32.29
C ALA A 30 32.92 4.09 30.90
N GLY A 31 32.36 4.63 29.81
CA GLY A 31 32.58 4.14 28.44
C GLY A 31 33.26 5.10 27.45
N LEU A 32 33.74 6.27 27.87
CA LEU A 32 34.42 7.25 27.01
C LEU A 32 35.48 8.04 27.78
N HIS A 33 36.77 7.69 27.59
CA HIS A 33 37.89 8.63 27.67
C HIS A 33 39.19 8.01 27.09
N SER A 34 39.42 8.23 25.79
CA SER A 34 40.76 8.37 25.22
C SER A 34 40.68 9.27 23.96
N VAL A 35 41.68 10.14 23.81
CA VAL A 35 41.76 11.41 23.01
C VAL A 35 42.96 11.24 22.02
N PRO A 36 43.24 12.03 20.94
CA PRO A 36 42.75 13.35 20.45
C PRO A 36 42.12 13.31 19.01
N ALA A 37 41.47 14.34 18.43
CA ALA A 37 41.47 15.82 18.56
C ALA A 37 42.61 16.59 17.83
N VAL A 38 42.42 16.91 16.54
CA VAL A 38 43.06 18.05 15.84
C VAL A 38 42.06 18.78 14.94
N THR A 39 42.19 20.10 14.90
CA THR A 39 41.32 21.13 14.30
C THR A 39 41.46 21.33 12.79
N LEU A 40 40.38 21.78 12.14
CA LEU A 40 40.48 22.86 11.14
C LEU A 40 39.18 23.67 11.01
N ALA A 41 39.06 24.72 11.83
CA ALA A 41 38.07 25.76 11.62
C ALA A 41 38.69 26.89 10.81
N HIS A 42 38.38 26.99 9.52
CA HIS A 42 38.43 28.21 8.70
C HIS A 42 37.89 27.90 7.30
N LEU A 43 36.75 28.51 6.92
CA LEU A 43 36.42 29.01 5.56
C LEU A 43 34.94 29.43 5.46
N PHE A 44 34.56 30.48 6.19
CA PHE A 44 33.44 31.34 5.78
C PHE A 44 34.00 32.73 5.44
N ARG A 45 34.31 32.95 4.16
CA ARG A 45 34.51 34.29 3.60
C ARG A 45 33.28 34.66 2.78
N ARG A 46 32.76 35.86 3.03
CA ARG A 46 31.74 36.50 2.16
C ARG A 46 32.32 36.63 0.74
N ILE A 47 31.53 36.32 -0.28
CA ILE A 47 31.91 36.47 -1.69
C ILE A 47 31.31 37.78 -2.22
N PRO A 48 32.10 38.66 -2.87
CA PRO A 48 31.62 39.91 -3.47
C PRO A 48 30.82 39.67 -4.78
N PRO A 49 30.07 40.66 -5.30
CA PRO A 49 29.28 40.50 -6.52
C PRO A 49 30.14 40.26 -7.78
N VAL A 50 29.56 39.54 -8.74
CA VAL A 50 30.21 39.07 -9.96
C VAL A 50 30.28 40.17 -11.02
N SER A 51 31.44 40.32 -11.67
CA SER A 51 31.63 41.16 -12.87
C SER A 51 31.42 40.35 -14.14
N SER A 52 30.80 40.96 -15.16
CA SER A 52 30.38 40.33 -16.40
C SER A 52 31.39 40.51 -17.55
N ALA A 53 32.03 39.40 -17.97
CA ALA A 53 32.69 39.28 -19.28
C ALA A 53 32.78 37.79 -19.69
N PRO A 54 32.61 37.43 -20.98
CA PRO A 54 32.61 36.03 -21.44
C PRO A 54 34.01 35.52 -21.83
N SER A 55 34.23 34.22 -21.65
CA SER A 55 35.40 33.50 -22.18
C SER A 55 34.94 32.25 -22.93
N ALA A 56 35.59 31.97 -24.07
CA ALA A 56 35.23 30.93 -25.04
C ALA A 56 35.59 29.50 -24.57
N PRO A 57 35.05 28.43 -25.20
CA PRO A 57 35.06 27.08 -24.62
C PRO A 57 36.38 26.33 -24.83
N ALA A 58 36.71 25.44 -23.89
CA ALA A 58 37.79 24.46 -24.01
C ALA A 58 37.21 23.04 -24.15
N GLU A 59 37.63 22.33 -25.19
CA GLU A 59 37.19 20.99 -25.55
C GLU A 59 38.17 19.94 -24.98
N ALA A 60 37.69 18.93 -24.25
CA ALA A 60 38.54 17.88 -23.67
C ALA A 60 37.84 16.52 -23.53
N ALA A 61 38.09 15.68 -24.53
CA ALA A 61 37.88 14.23 -24.65
C ALA A 61 37.49 13.39 -23.41
N SER A 62 36.43 12.59 -23.58
CA SER A 62 36.02 11.47 -22.72
C SER A 62 36.94 10.23 -22.85
N ARG A 63 37.20 9.53 -21.74
CA ARG A 63 37.72 8.15 -21.71
C ARG A 63 36.72 7.22 -21.01
N PRO A 64 36.46 6.00 -21.50
CA PRO A 64 35.60 5.05 -20.81
C PRO A 64 36.36 4.36 -19.67
N GLY A 65 35.85 4.50 -18.44
CA GLY A 65 36.25 3.71 -17.28
C GLY A 65 35.20 2.64 -16.99
N ASN A 66 35.62 1.46 -16.51
CA ASN A 66 34.72 0.33 -16.24
C ASN A 66 33.59 0.71 -15.27
N GLY A 67 32.36 0.32 -15.61
CA GLY A 67 31.18 0.57 -14.80
C GLY A 67 31.12 -0.32 -13.57
N ASP A 68 31.38 0.29 -12.41
CA ASP A 68 30.69 -0.06 -11.17
C ASP A 68 29.40 0.77 -11.09
N GLY A 69 28.33 0.24 -10.51
CA GLY A 69 26.95 0.75 -10.59
C GLY A 69 26.65 2.01 -9.76
N SER A 70 27.65 2.87 -9.56
CA SER A 70 27.56 4.06 -8.69
C SER A 70 27.27 5.33 -9.48
N ARG A 71 26.14 5.98 -9.17
CA ARG A 71 25.60 7.19 -9.83
C ARG A 71 26.61 8.35 -9.80
N PRO A 72 26.91 9.02 -10.93
CA PRO A 72 27.72 10.23 -10.93
C PRO A 72 26.90 11.44 -10.41
N ALA A 73 27.20 11.88 -9.19
CA ALA A 73 26.62 13.09 -8.62
C ALA A 73 26.95 14.33 -9.49
N ILE A 74 25.98 15.23 -9.68
CA ILE A 74 26.16 16.40 -10.55
C ILE A 74 27.13 17.40 -9.89
N THR A 75 28.28 17.59 -10.51
CA THR A 75 29.35 18.46 -9.99
C THR A 75 28.94 19.94 -10.00
N GLY A 76 29.35 20.69 -8.97
CA GLY A 76 29.15 22.14 -8.91
C GLY A 76 29.79 22.86 -10.12
N GLY A 77 29.03 23.78 -10.71
CA GLY A 77 29.35 24.47 -11.96
C GLY A 77 28.75 23.82 -13.22
N ALA A 78 28.23 22.59 -13.15
CA ALA A 78 27.64 21.92 -14.29
C ALA A 78 26.24 22.49 -14.67
N PRO A 79 25.91 22.60 -15.97
CA PRO A 79 24.56 22.90 -16.41
C PRO A 79 23.64 21.66 -16.31
N PHE A 80 22.41 21.85 -15.86
CA PHE A 80 21.37 20.83 -15.79
C PHE A 80 20.01 21.47 -16.11
N ALA A 81 19.30 21.00 -17.14
CA ALA A 81 18.03 21.57 -17.60
C ALA A 81 18.04 23.12 -17.77
N GLY A 82 19.19 23.69 -18.14
CA GLY A 82 19.43 25.13 -18.26
C GLY A 82 19.87 25.83 -16.95
N TYR A 83 19.62 25.24 -15.78
CA TYR A 83 20.11 25.74 -14.49
C TYR A 83 21.61 25.46 -14.33
N THR A 84 22.32 26.29 -13.56
CA THR A 84 23.72 26.02 -13.17
C THR A 84 23.75 25.49 -11.74
N ILE A 85 24.13 24.22 -11.56
CA ILE A 85 24.22 23.60 -10.24
C ILE A 85 25.33 24.27 -9.43
N LEU A 86 25.02 24.74 -8.22
CA LEU A 86 25.99 25.33 -7.29
C LEU A 86 26.60 24.26 -6.37
N ARG A 87 25.73 23.46 -5.72
CA ARG A 87 26.11 22.38 -4.81
C ARG A 87 24.95 21.43 -4.56
N GLN A 88 25.24 20.21 -4.13
CA GLN A 88 24.24 19.31 -3.57
C GLN A 88 23.76 19.84 -2.20
N LEU A 89 22.46 19.66 -1.93
CA LEU A 89 21.81 19.91 -0.64
C LEU A 89 21.58 18.60 0.12
N GLY A 90 21.25 17.53 -0.59
CA GLY A 90 21.07 16.19 -0.03
C GLY A 90 20.91 15.11 -1.11
N ALA A 91 20.98 13.86 -0.68
CA ALA A 91 20.73 12.68 -1.51
C ALA A 91 19.93 11.65 -0.69
N GLY A 92 18.96 11.00 -1.34
CA GLY A 92 18.20 9.88 -0.81
C GLY A 92 17.93 8.84 -1.89
N GLY A 93 17.36 7.69 -1.52
CA GLY A 93 17.16 6.57 -2.47
C GLY A 93 16.32 6.93 -3.70
N MET A 94 15.32 7.80 -3.53
CA MET A 94 14.38 8.19 -4.59
C MET A 94 14.81 9.45 -5.38
N ALA A 95 15.60 10.35 -4.77
CA ALA A 95 15.91 11.66 -5.37
C ALA A 95 17.20 12.27 -4.82
N GLU A 96 17.83 13.11 -5.64
CA GLU A 96 18.93 13.99 -5.26
C GLU A 96 18.45 15.45 -5.32
N VAL A 97 18.91 16.26 -4.36
CA VAL A 97 18.47 17.65 -4.21
C VAL A 97 19.68 18.58 -4.33
N TYR A 98 19.58 19.55 -5.23
CA TYR A 98 20.64 20.48 -5.59
C TYR A 98 20.19 21.93 -5.41
N LEU A 99 21.13 22.79 -5.02
CA LEU A 99 20.98 24.24 -5.11
C LEU A 99 21.52 24.69 -6.47
N ALA A 100 20.76 25.47 -7.23
CA ALA A 100 21.15 25.95 -8.55
C ALA A 100 20.87 27.45 -8.74
N LEU A 101 21.56 28.06 -9.72
CA LEU A 101 21.20 29.37 -10.25
C LEU A 101 20.18 29.21 -11.39
N HIS A 102 19.13 30.02 -11.37
CA HIS A 102 18.17 30.08 -12.47
C HIS A 102 18.81 30.73 -13.71
N PRO A 103 18.63 30.18 -14.94
CA PRO A 103 19.35 30.62 -16.14
C PRO A 103 19.18 32.09 -16.53
N ARG A 104 18.03 32.70 -16.18
CA ARG A 104 17.59 34.00 -16.70
C ARG A 104 17.25 35.04 -15.63
N LEU A 105 17.27 34.66 -14.35
CA LEU A 105 16.79 35.50 -13.25
C LEU A 105 17.84 35.48 -12.12
N PRO A 106 18.05 36.59 -11.41
CA PRO A 106 19.04 36.68 -10.32
C PRO A 106 18.53 36.04 -9.02
N ARG A 107 18.08 34.78 -9.10
CA ARG A 107 17.59 33.98 -7.96
C ARG A 107 18.25 32.59 -7.92
N ARG A 108 18.06 31.91 -6.78
CA ARG A 108 18.49 30.53 -6.55
C ARG A 108 17.25 29.65 -6.43
N ASP A 109 17.30 28.49 -7.06
CA ASP A 109 16.22 27.53 -7.09
C ASP A 109 16.74 26.20 -6.53
N VAL A 110 15.88 25.42 -5.89
CA VAL A 110 16.17 24.03 -5.52
C VAL A 110 15.73 23.14 -6.66
N ILE A 111 16.65 22.32 -7.17
CA ILE A 111 16.39 21.32 -8.21
C ILE A 111 16.39 19.94 -7.56
N LYS A 112 15.25 19.25 -7.60
CA LYS A 112 15.10 17.87 -7.15
C LYS A 112 15.05 16.97 -8.38
N VAL A 113 16.01 16.06 -8.50
CA VAL A 113 16.18 15.14 -9.63
C VAL A 113 15.86 13.73 -9.14
N LEU A 114 14.95 13.04 -9.82
CA LEU A 114 14.50 11.70 -9.45
C LEU A 114 15.45 10.62 -9.97
N ALA A 115 15.47 9.49 -9.26
CA ALA A 115 16.20 8.30 -9.68
C ALA A 115 15.69 7.78 -11.05
N GLU A 116 16.60 7.22 -11.86
CA GLU A 116 16.26 6.61 -13.15
C GLU A 116 15.25 5.47 -12.98
N ALA A 117 15.44 4.59 -11.99
CA ALA A 117 14.53 3.49 -11.69
C ALA A 117 13.08 3.93 -11.41
N VAL A 118 12.90 5.11 -10.82
CA VAL A 118 11.58 5.73 -10.56
C VAL A 118 11.07 6.46 -11.81
N THR A 119 11.97 7.04 -12.61
CA THR A 119 11.63 7.73 -13.87
C THR A 119 11.27 6.76 -15.01
N ALA A 120 11.66 5.49 -14.92
CA ALA A 120 11.40 4.49 -15.96
C ALA A 120 9.94 3.97 -15.97
N ASP A 121 9.21 4.09 -14.87
CA ASP A 121 7.80 3.67 -14.76
C ASP A 121 6.85 4.68 -15.46
N PRO A 122 6.15 4.29 -16.55
CA PRO A 122 5.21 5.18 -17.23
C PRO A 122 4.08 5.71 -16.34
N GLU A 123 3.56 4.89 -15.42
CA GLU A 123 2.43 5.28 -14.57
C GLU A 123 2.87 6.34 -13.54
N PHE A 124 4.06 6.16 -12.97
CA PHE A 124 4.69 7.16 -12.12
C PHE A 124 4.98 8.45 -12.88
N ARG A 125 5.49 8.39 -14.13
CA ARG A 125 5.75 9.61 -14.94
C ARG A 125 4.49 10.44 -15.16
N GLU A 126 3.38 9.81 -15.53
CA GLU A 126 2.11 10.50 -15.73
C GLU A 126 1.59 11.12 -14.42
N ARG A 127 1.69 10.38 -13.31
CA ARG A 127 1.32 10.84 -11.98
C ARG A 127 2.17 12.01 -11.51
N PHE A 128 3.49 11.92 -11.68
CA PHE A 128 4.45 12.98 -11.36
C PHE A 128 4.10 14.26 -12.12
N ASN A 129 3.88 14.18 -13.44
CA ASN A 129 3.50 15.34 -14.23
C ASN A 129 2.18 15.96 -13.75
N ARG A 130 1.14 15.14 -13.51
CA ARG A 130 -0.17 15.61 -13.02
C ARG A 130 -0.08 16.25 -11.63
N GLU A 131 0.62 15.63 -10.69
CA GLU A 131 0.77 16.17 -9.33
C GLU A 131 1.71 17.38 -9.30
N ALA A 132 2.74 17.44 -10.15
CA ALA A 132 3.60 18.62 -10.32
C ALA A 132 2.83 19.81 -10.92
N ASP A 133 1.98 19.56 -11.90
CA ASP A 133 1.14 20.59 -12.53
C ASP A 133 0.15 21.17 -11.52
N LEU A 134 -0.47 20.33 -10.68
CA LEU A 134 -1.30 20.80 -9.55
C LEU A 134 -0.47 21.57 -8.52
N ALA A 135 0.70 21.08 -8.14
CA ALA A 135 1.58 21.74 -7.18
C ALA A 135 2.05 23.13 -7.68
N ALA A 136 2.30 23.29 -8.97
CA ALA A 136 2.64 24.58 -9.60
C ALA A 136 1.49 25.61 -9.55
N THR A 137 0.23 25.18 -9.35
CA THR A 137 -0.89 26.11 -9.11
C THR A 137 -1.02 26.58 -7.67
N LEU A 138 -0.28 25.99 -6.72
CA LEU A 138 -0.39 26.36 -5.31
C LEU A 138 0.29 27.71 -5.03
N TRP A 139 -0.51 28.69 -4.60
CA TRP A 139 -0.01 29.98 -4.14
C TRP A 139 -0.53 30.27 -2.73
N HIS A 140 0.31 30.00 -1.73
CA HIS A 140 -0.02 30.13 -0.31
C HIS A 140 1.24 30.52 0.49
N PRO A 141 1.16 31.43 1.48
CA PRO A 141 2.35 31.95 2.20
C PRO A 141 3.19 30.89 2.91
N HIS A 142 2.58 29.74 3.23
CA HIS A 142 3.18 28.59 3.91
C HIS A 142 3.41 27.38 2.99
N VAL A 143 3.45 27.57 1.67
CA VAL A 143 3.83 26.53 0.69
C VAL A 143 5.10 27.00 -0.03
N VAL A 144 6.05 26.08 -0.24
CA VAL A 144 7.20 26.33 -1.12
C VAL A 144 6.72 26.33 -2.58
N GLY A 145 6.95 27.43 -3.31
CA GLY A 145 6.49 27.55 -4.69
C GLY A 145 7.24 26.62 -5.63
N VAL A 146 6.51 25.84 -6.42
CA VAL A 146 7.05 25.11 -7.58
C VAL A 146 7.17 26.08 -8.75
N HIS A 147 8.24 25.99 -9.53
CA HIS A 147 8.54 26.91 -10.62
C HIS A 147 8.49 26.26 -12.01
N ASP A 148 9.03 25.06 -12.13
CA ASP A 148 9.13 24.34 -13.40
C ASP A 148 9.31 22.83 -13.14
N ARG A 149 8.97 21.99 -14.11
CA ARG A 149 9.09 20.53 -14.02
C ARG A 149 9.25 19.92 -15.40
N GLY A 150 10.12 18.91 -15.52
CA GLY A 150 10.35 18.28 -16.81
C GLY A 150 11.22 17.04 -16.73
N GLU A 151 11.78 16.69 -17.88
CA GLU A 151 12.71 15.59 -18.04
C GLU A 151 14.04 16.13 -18.61
N PHE A 152 15.16 15.60 -18.12
CA PHE A 152 16.48 15.91 -18.64
C PHE A 152 17.37 14.68 -18.50
N ASN A 153 18.00 14.25 -19.60
CA ASN A 153 18.82 13.03 -19.68
C ASN A 153 18.11 11.76 -19.13
N GLY A 154 16.81 11.61 -19.35
CA GLY A 154 16.03 10.46 -18.84
C GLY A 154 15.69 10.51 -17.35
N HIS A 155 15.90 11.65 -16.69
CA HIS A 155 15.50 11.89 -15.30
C HIS A 155 14.39 12.93 -15.22
N LEU A 156 13.32 12.63 -14.47
CA LEU A 156 12.35 13.62 -14.06
C LEU A 156 12.98 14.58 -13.05
N TRP A 157 12.67 15.87 -13.18
CA TRP A 157 13.12 16.90 -12.27
C TRP A 157 12.04 17.95 -12.01
N ILE A 158 12.13 18.60 -10.86
CA ILE A 158 11.27 19.70 -10.44
C ILE A 158 12.10 20.80 -9.80
N SER A 159 11.80 22.05 -10.13
CA SER A 159 12.40 23.24 -9.52
C SER A 159 11.43 23.96 -8.61
N MET A 160 11.94 24.51 -7.50
CA MET A 160 11.15 25.16 -6.46
C MET A 160 11.95 26.27 -5.75
N ASP A 161 11.26 27.13 -4.98
CA ASP A 161 11.87 28.21 -4.20
C ASP A 161 13.02 27.69 -3.30
N TYR A 162 14.17 28.36 -3.34
CA TYR A 162 15.20 28.15 -2.32
C TYR A 162 14.87 28.91 -1.02
N VAL A 163 14.51 28.16 0.02
CA VAL A 163 14.31 28.69 1.37
C VAL A 163 15.64 28.69 2.15
N GLU A 164 16.15 29.89 2.47
CA GLU A 164 17.35 30.05 3.30
C GLU A 164 16.99 29.93 4.79
N GLY A 165 17.31 28.77 5.38
CA GLY A 165 16.75 28.36 6.68
C GLY A 165 17.27 27.02 7.20
N THR A 166 16.52 26.44 8.12
CA THR A 166 16.63 25.05 8.61
C THR A 166 15.30 24.32 8.39
N ASP A 167 15.30 23.00 8.39
CA ASP A 167 14.09 22.21 8.59
C ASP A 167 13.77 22.03 10.09
N ALA A 168 12.52 21.68 10.41
CA ALA A 168 12.08 21.47 11.79
C ALA A 168 12.66 20.19 12.44
N SER A 169 13.01 19.16 11.67
CA SER A 169 13.67 17.95 12.19
C SER A 169 15.06 18.27 12.73
N ARG A 170 15.83 19.05 11.97
CA ARG A 170 17.12 19.59 12.39
C ARG A 170 16.97 20.51 13.60
N LEU A 171 15.97 21.41 13.60
CA LEU A 171 15.72 22.31 14.73
C LEU A 171 15.46 21.54 16.05
N VAL A 172 14.60 20.51 16.03
CA VAL A 172 14.37 19.64 17.18
C VAL A 172 15.66 18.95 17.62
N LYS A 173 16.37 18.30 16.69
CA LYS A 173 17.61 17.55 16.97
C LYS A 173 18.74 18.40 17.55
N GLU A 174 18.86 19.65 17.12
CA GLU A 174 19.96 20.55 17.50
C GLU A 174 19.62 21.44 18.70
N ARG A 175 18.37 21.84 18.90
CA ARG A 175 17.98 22.83 19.93
C ARG A 175 16.88 22.39 20.90
N HIS A 176 16.03 21.43 20.54
CA HIS A 176 14.83 21.09 21.31
C HIS A 176 14.63 19.57 21.48
N ARG A 177 15.69 18.88 21.93
CA ARG A 177 15.70 17.41 22.08
C ARG A 177 14.67 16.86 23.05
N ASP A 178 14.27 17.66 24.03
CA ASP A 178 13.27 17.33 25.06
C ASP A 178 11.91 18.01 24.76
N GLY A 179 11.68 18.42 23.49
CA GLY A 179 10.49 19.13 23.02
C GLY A 179 10.67 20.64 22.83
N MET A 180 9.99 21.19 21.83
CA MET A 180 9.89 22.63 21.53
C MET A 180 8.87 23.33 22.46
N PRO A 181 9.01 24.65 22.70
CA PRO A 181 7.97 25.45 23.34
C PRO A 181 6.65 25.33 22.58
N ILE A 182 5.54 25.16 23.31
CA ILE A 182 4.21 24.95 22.72
C ILE A 182 3.83 26.05 21.72
N ASP A 183 4.18 27.31 21.97
CA ASP A 183 3.80 28.42 21.10
C ASP A 183 4.57 28.44 19.78
N GLU A 184 5.83 27.95 19.75
CA GLU A 184 6.54 27.69 18.48
C GLU A 184 5.87 26.54 17.70
N VAL A 185 5.41 25.48 18.39
CA VAL A 185 4.70 24.38 17.73
C VAL A 185 3.31 24.81 17.24
N ARG A 186 2.57 25.61 18.00
CA ARG A 186 1.28 26.19 17.59
C ARG A 186 1.42 27.00 16.30
N ALA A 187 2.44 27.86 16.22
CA ALA A 187 2.74 28.62 15.00
C ALA A 187 3.01 27.69 13.79
N ILE A 188 3.81 26.62 13.98
CA ILE A 188 4.09 25.63 12.93
C ILE A 188 2.82 24.87 12.52
N VAL A 189 2.06 24.34 13.47
CA VAL A 189 0.85 23.55 13.23
C VAL A 189 -0.22 24.40 12.53
N HIS A 190 -0.43 25.66 12.95
CA HIS A 190 -1.35 26.58 12.30
C HIS A 190 -0.94 26.90 10.85
N ALA A 191 0.33 27.22 10.62
CA ALA A 191 0.86 27.51 9.28
C ALA A 191 0.73 26.31 8.32
N VAL A 192 1.15 25.12 8.78
CA VAL A 192 1.14 23.88 7.98
C VAL A 192 -0.28 23.37 7.76
N ALA A 193 -1.15 23.40 8.77
CA ALA A 193 -2.56 23.10 8.60
C ALA A 193 -3.23 24.01 7.56
N GLY A 194 -2.85 25.29 7.56
CA GLY A 194 -3.33 26.25 6.58
C GLY A 194 -2.96 25.88 5.14
N ALA A 195 -1.71 25.44 4.94
CA ALA A 195 -1.18 24.98 3.66
C ALA A 195 -1.81 23.67 3.17
N LEU A 196 -2.01 22.71 4.08
CA LEU A 196 -2.61 21.41 3.75
C LEU A 196 -4.06 21.55 3.29
N ASP A 197 -4.92 22.20 4.08
CA ASP A 197 -6.33 22.39 3.69
C ASP A 197 -6.45 23.17 2.37
N TYR A 198 -5.55 24.13 2.11
CA TYR A 198 -5.52 24.90 0.85
C TYR A 198 -5.19 24.02 -0.38
N ALA A 199 -4.35 23.00 -0.22
CA ALA A 199 -4.02 22.03 -1.26
C ALA A 199 -5.13 20.96 -1.40
N HIS A 200 -5.72 20.52 -0.29
CA HIS A 200 -6.85 19.59 -0.27
C HIS A 200 -8.05 20.15 -1.04
N ASP A 201 -8.33 21.45 -0.89
CA ASP A 201 -9.36 22.19 -1.64
C ASP A 201 -9.13 22.22 -3.17
N ARG A 202 -7.94 21.80 -3.62
CA ARG A 202 -7.53 21.69 -5.03
C ARG A 202 -7.29 20.23 -5.46
N GLY A 203 -7.69 19.26 -4.63
CA GLY A 203 -7.54 17.83 -4.90
C GLY A 203 -6.11 17.30 -4.76
N LEU A 204 -5.18 18.06 -4.15
CA LEU A 204 -3.79 17.63 -3.96
C LEU A 204 -3.52 17.29 -2.49
N LEU A 205 -3.16 16.02 -2.24
CA LEU A 205 -2.72 15.51 -0.94
C LEU A 205 -1.20 15.58 -0.83
N HIS A 206 -0.66 15.78 0.37
CA HIS A 206 0.77 15.85 0.60
C HIS A 206 1.41 14.48 0.81
N ARG A 207 0.77 13.59 1.58
CA ARG A 207 1.16 12.19 1.84
C ARG A 207 2.55 11.98 2.49
N ASP A 208 3.19 13.04 2.99
CA ASP A 208 4.53 13.01 3.62
C ASP A 208 4.74 14.16 4.63
N VAL A 209 3.72 14.49 5.43
CA VAL A 209 3.86 15.55 6.44
C VAL A 209 4.75 15.04 7.58
N LYS A 210 5.93 15.64 7.73
CA LYS A 210 6.93 15.30 8.76
C LYS A 210 7.84 16.51 9.04
N PRO A 211 8.54 16.56 10.20
CA PRO A 211 9.41 17.70 10.54
C PRO A 211 10.49 18.04 9.51
N ALA A 212 10.98 17.08 8.73
CA ALA A 212 12.00 17.32 7.70
C ALA A 212 11.48 18.08 6.46
N ASN A 213 10.16 18.10 6.24
CA ASN A 213 9.51 18.78 5.12
C ASN A 213 8.95 20.17 5.50
N ILE A 214 9.15 20.59 6.76
CA ILE A 214 8.74 21.90 7.28
C ILE A 214 9.99 22.78 7.37
N LEU A 215 10.08 23.77 6.48
CA LEU A 215 11.19 24.72 6.39
C LEU A 215 10.92 25.99 7.18
N LEU A 216 11.95 26.48 7.87
CA LEU A 216 11.92 27.59 8.81
C LEU A 216 13.04 28.57 8.45
N THR A 217 12.70 29.80 8.07
CA THR A 217 13.73 30.82 7.74
C THR A 217 14.47 31.30 8.98
N HIS A 218 15.68 31.84 8.80
CA HIS A 218 16.34 32.57 9.88
C HIS A 218 15.56 33.86 10.19
N PRO A 219 15.36 34.21 11.48
CA PRO A 219 14.63 35.41 11.89
C PRO A 219 15.57 36.63 11.90
N ASP A 220 16.17 36.95 10.74
CA ASP A 220 17.25 37.94 10.67
C ASP A 220 16.77 39.39 10.45
N ASP A 221 15.48 39.63 10.15
CA ASP A 221 14.86 40.97 10.11
C ASP A 221 13.31 40.97 10.19
N GLY A 222 12.70 39.91 10.76
CA GLY A 222 11.23 39.81 10.87
C GLY A 222 10.73 38.44 11.33
N ASP A 223 9.41 38.22 11.23
CA ASP A 223 8.79 36.96 11.62
C ASP A 223 9.36 35.76 10.83
N ARG A 224 9.71 34.70 11.57
CA ARG A 224 10.17 33.42 10.99
C ARG A 224 9.09 32.90 10.03
N ARG A 225 9.40 32.81 8.74
CA ARG A 225 8.52 32.16 7.77
C ARG A 225 8.57 30.66 7.98
N ILE A 226 7.39 30.05 7.90
CA ILE A 226 7.16 28.60 8.00
C ILE A 226 6.61 28.17 6.65
N LEU A 227 7.28 27.24 5.97
CA LEU A 227 6.89 26.76 4.64
C LEU A 227 6.88 25.24 4.59
N LEU A 228 5.84 24.68 3.99
CA LEU A 228 5.71 23.26 3.71
C LEU A 228 6.29 22.95 2.32
N ALA A 229 7.26 22.06 2.28
CA ALA A 229 7.98 21.62 1.09
C ALA A 229 7.61 20.16 0.73
N ASP A 230 7.97 19.72 -0.47
CA ASP A 230 7.84 18.31 -0.88
C ASP A 230 6.40 17.74 -0.82
N PHE A 231 5.43 18.50 -1.34
CA PHE A 231 4.13 17.95 -1.75
C PHE A 231 4.32 16.69 -2.60
N GLY A 232 3.41 15.73 -2.48
CA GLY A 232 3.59 14.29 -2.79
C GLY A 232 3.95 13.86 -4.22
N VAL A 233 4.22 14.83 -5.10
CA VAL A 233 4.56 14.75 -6.53
C VAL A 233 5.48 13.59 -6.93
N ALA A 234 6.34 13.13 -6.04
CA ALA A 234 7.32 12.07 -6.29
C ALA A 234 7.12 10.78 -5.45
N ARG A 235 5.88 10.42 -5.07
CA ARG A 235 5.58 9.16 -4.38
C ARG A 235 4.66 8.22 -5.14
N HIS A 236 5.07 6.96 -5.26
CA HIS A 236 4.15 5.87 -5.58
C HIS A 236 3.17 5.70 -4.40
N LEU A 237 1.87 5.64 -4.70
CA LEU A 237 0.86 5.18 -3.73
C LEU A 237 1.07 3.70 -3.37
N GLY A 238 1.70 2.93 -4.28
CA GLY A 238 2.04 1.52 -4.06
C GLY A 238 3.28 1.27 -3.20
N ASP A 239 4.16 2.25 -2.96
CA ASP A 239 5.36 2.04 -2.13
C ASP A 239 5.03 1.78 -0.65
N ILE A 240 3.82 2.17 -0.21
CA ILE A 240 3.39 1.98 1.18
C ILE A 240 2.83 0.56 1.40
N SER A 241 2.28 -0.07 0.36
CA SER A 241 1.98 -1.51 0.33
C SER A 241 3.20 -2.36 -0.07
N GLY A 242 4.19 -1.77 -0.76
CA GLY A 242 5.43 -2.41 -1.22
C GLY A 242 6.60 -2.43 -0.23
N ILE A 243 6.38 -2.07 1.05
CA ILE A 243 7.45 -1.84 2.06
C ILE A 243 8.40 -3.05 2.27
N THR A 244 8.03 -4.25 1.84
CA THR A 244 8.86 -5.46 1.95
C THR A 244 9.95 -5.59 0.87
N GLU A 245 9.86 -4.89 -0.26
CA GLU A 245 10.87 -4.97 -1.33
C GLU A 245 11.78 -3.74 -1.36
N THR A 246 12.97 -3.90 -0.77
CA THR A 246 14.16 -3.01 -0.93
C THR A 246 14.06 -1.57 -0.39
N ASN A 247 14.73 -1.35 0.74
CA ASN A 247 15.39 -0.08 1.09
C ASN A 247 14.49 1.14 1.41
N VAL A 248 13.30 0.91 1.98
CA VAL A 248 12.49 1.99 2.57
C VAL A 248 13.25 2.70 3.69
N ALA A 249 13.34 4.03 3.61
CA ALA A 249 13.92 4.85 4.67
C ALA A 249 13.06 4.79 5.94
N VAL A 250 13.59 4.16 7.00
CA VAL A 250 12.98 3.92 8.32
C VAL A 250 12.24 5.15 8.89
N GLY A 251 12.73 6.36 8.60
CA GLY A 251 12.17 7.62 9.10
C GLY A 251 10.85 8.09 8.47
N THR A 252 10.38 7.51 7.37
CA THR A 252 9.11 7.92 6.71
C THR A 252 7.88 7.33 7.41
N VAL A 253 7.97 6.08 7.88
CA VAL A 253 6.82 5.32 8.39
C VAL A 253 6.23 5.93 9.67
N ALA A 254 7.04 6.60 10.49
CA ALA A 254 6.69 7.13 11.81
C ALA A 254 5.66 8.29 11.83
N TYR A 255 5.12 8.67 10.67
CA TYR A 255 4.08 9.70 10.52
C TYR A 255 2.94 9.24 9.59
N ALA A 256 3.03 8.06 8.98
CA ALA A 256 2.06 7.60 7.99
C ALA A 256 0.73 7.25 8.67
N ALA A 257 -0.38 7.67 8.07
CA ALA A 257 -1.70 7.34 8.58
C ALA A 257 -2.04 5.86 8.33
N PRO A 258 -2.85 5.21 9.19
CA PRO A 258 -3.25 3.81 9.05
C PRO A 258 -3.73 3.44 7.64
N GLU A 259 -4.61 4.25 7.05
CA GLU A 259 -5.19 4.07 5.72
C GLU A 259 -4.15 4.16 4.60
N GLN A 260 -3.05 4.90 4.80
CA GLN A 260 -1.92 4.91 3.86
C GLN A 260 -1.15 3.59 3.93
N LEU A 261 -0.98 3.04 5.14
CA LEU A 261 -0.26 1.79 5.41
C LEU A 261 -1.04 0.55 4.95
N THR A 262 -2.38 0.61 4.90
CA THR A 262 -3.24 -0.47 4.38
C THR A 262 -3.58 -0.35 2.90
N GLY A 263 -3.14 0.73 2.21
CA GLY A 263 -3.53 0.98 0.82
C GLY A 263 -5.04 1.22 0.64
N SER A 264 -5.71 1.71 1.68
CA SER A 264 -7.15 2.05 1.65
C SER A 264 -7.37 3.42 0.99
N ASN A 265 -8.62 3.90 0.93
CA ASN A 265 -8.90 5.24 0.41
C ASN A 265 -8.28 6.31 1.33
N ILE A 266 -7.48 7.21 0.74
CA ILE A 266 -6.76 8.28 1.44
C ILE A 266 -7.41 9.62 1.08
N ASP A 267 -7.80 10.40 2.08
CA ASP A 267 -8.26 11.79 1.94
C ASP A 267 -7.36 12.76 2.74
N GLY A 268 -7.80 14.00 2.93
CA GLY A 268 -7.05 15.01 3.71
C GLY A 268 -6.82 14.65 5.17
N ARG A 269 -7.56 13.68 5.74
CA ARG A 269 -7.41 13.24 7.13
C ARG A 269 -6.16 12.40 7.37
N ALA A 270 -5.55 11.86 6.30
CA ALA A 270 -4.24 11.24 6.37
C ALA A 270 -3.14 12.29 6.62
N ASP A 271 -3.19 13.43 5.92
CA ASP A 271 -2.28 14.55 6.15
C ASP A 271 -2.53 15.21 7.51
N GLN A 272 -3.78 15.25 7.99
CA GLN A 272 -4.11 15.69 9.35
C GLN A 272 -3.49 14.77 10.41
N TYR A 273 -3.56 13.45 10.23
CA TYR A 273 -2.92 12.47 11.12
C TYR A 273 -1.39 12.65 11.12
N ALA A 274 -0.78 12.79 9.94
CA ALA A 274 0.65 13.01 9.79
C ALA A 274 1.11 14.35 10.40
N LEU A 275 0.28 15.40 10.31
CA LEU A 275 0.48 16.67 11.01
C LEU A 275 0.37 16.50 12.54
N ALA A 276 -0.54 15.65 13.04
CA ALA A 276 -0.64 15.35 14.47
C ALA A 276 0.58 14.57 14.98
N ALA A 277 1.04 13.56 14.24
CA ALA A 277 2.27 12.81 14.57
C ALA A 277 3.51 13.72 14.52
N THR A 278 3.53 14.66 13.56
CA THR A 278 4.53 15.74 13.47
C THR A 278 4.48 16.64 14.70
N ALA A 279 3.31 17.16 15.07
CA ALA A 279 3.13 18.04 16.23
C ALA A 279 3.54 17.36 17.54
N PHE A 280 3.21 16.07 17.69
CA PHE A 280 3.65 15.26 18.83
C PHE A 280 5.18 15.22 18.92
N HIS A 281 5.86 14.90 17.81
CA HIS A 281 7.33 14.93 17.75
C HIS A 281 7.90 16.31 18.10
N LEU A 282 7.35 17.40 17.55
CA LEU A 282 7.84 18.73 17.87
C LEU A 282 7.70 19.05 19.38
N LEU A 283 6.63 18.57 20.05
CA LEU A 283 6.39 18.81 21.48
C LEU A 283 7.16 17.89 22.43
N THR A 284 7.52 16.68 22.03
CA THR A 284 8.17 15.68 22.90
C THR A 284 9.64 15.39 22.57
N GLY A 285 10.08 15.76 21.36
CA GLY A 285 11.39 15.38 20.82
C GLY A 285 11.45 14.01 20.12
N ALA A 286 10.34 13.25 20.07
CA ALA A 286 10.26 11.94 19.41
C ALA A 286 8.86 11.66 18.80
N PRO A 287 8.74 10.95 17.67
CA PRO A 287 7.44 10.59 17.09
C PRO A 287 6.61 9.70 18.04
N PRO A 288 5.27 9.67 17.91
CA PRO A 288 4.39 8.93 18.81
C PRO A 288 4.66 7.42 18.83
N PHE A 289 5.14 6.86 17.72
CA PHE A 289 5.58 5.47 17.64
C PHE A 289 7.01 5.42 17.09
N GLN A 290 7.89 4.70 17.79
CA GLN A 290 9.29 4.55 17.40
C GLN A 290 9.82 3.17 17.77
N HIS A 291 10.35 2.46 16.78
CA HIS A 291 10.99 1.17 16.96
C HIS A 291 12.11 0.98 15.92
N SER A 292 13.09 0.13 16.21
CA SER A 292 14.21 -0.15 15.29
C SER A 292 13.80 -0.95 14.04
N ASN A 293 12.77 -1.78 14.18
CA ASN A 293 12.11 -2.49 13.07
C ASN A 293 10.93 -1.65 12.52
N PRO A 294 10.94 -1.22 11.24
CA PRO A 294 9.83 -0.49 10.62
C PRO A 294 8.49 -1.22 10.67
N ILE A 295 8.48 -2.56 10.53
CA ILE A 295 7.24 -3.36 10.55
C ILE A 295 6.54 -3.28 11.91
N ALA A 296 7.30 -3.15 13.00
CA ALA A 296 6.71 -2.86 14.31
C ALA A 296 6.03 -1.48 14.31
N VAL A 297 6.72 -0.43 13.83
CA VAL A 297 6.14 0.93 13.74
C VAL A 297 4.85 0.96 12.92
N ILE A 298 4.79 0.22 11.80
CA ILE A 298 3.54 0.00 11.02
C ILE A 298 2.46 -0.62 11.92
N GLY A 299 2.78 -1.72 12.61
CA GLY A 299 1.86 -2.40 13.53
C GLY A 299 1.31 -1.48 14.63
N GLN A 300 2.13 -0.57 15.17
CA GLN A 300 1.72 0.43 16.16
C GLN A 300 0.80 1.50 15.55
N HIS A 301 1.15 2.06 14.39
CA HIS A 301 0.28 2.98 13.67
C HIS A 301 -1.08 2.35 13.36
N LEU A 302 -1.13 1.08 12.96
CA LEU A 302 -2.37 0.36 12.66
C LEU A 302 -3.21 0.02 13.91
N HIS A 303 -2.61 -0.45 15.02
CA HIS A 303 -3.36 -1.11 16.10
C HIS A 303 -3.15 -0.56 17.52
N GLU A 304 -2.04 0.11 17.83
CA GLU A 304 -1.72 0.52 19.20
C GLU A 304 -2.28 1.91 19.53
N GLU A 305 -2.91 2.10 20.69
CA GLU A 305 -3.39 3.43 21.10
C GLU A 305 -2.24 4.46 21.12
N PRO A 306 -2.45 5.69 20.62
CA PRO A 306 -1.41 6.72 20.68
C PRO A 306 -1.05 7.05 22.14
N PRO A 307 0.24 7.19 22.49
CA PRO A 307 0.63 7.59 23.84
C PRO A 307 0.12 9.00 24.15
N ARG A 308 -0.08 9.30 25.44
CA ARG A 308 -0.58 10.60 25.85
C ARG A 308 0.54 11.63 25.76
N LEU A 309 0.19 12.88 25.47
CA LEU A 309 1.19 13.94 25.47
C LEU A 309 1.68 14.20 26.90
N SER A 310 0.80 14.06 27.89
CA SER A 310 1.12 14.17 29.32
C SER A 310 2.13 13.13 29.84
N ASP A 311 2.28 11.97 29.18
CA ASP A 311 3.29 10.96 29.54
C ASP A 311 4.73 11.48 29.31
N TYR A 312 4.89 12.49 28.44
CA TYR A 312 6.16 13.13 28.09
C TYR A 312 6.27 14.58 28.59
N ARG A 313 5.15 15.32 28.51
CA ARG A 313 5.04 16.75 28.84
C ARG A 313 3.82 16.98 29.74
N PRO A 314 3.91 16.71 31.06
CA PRO A 314 2.75 16.72 31.97
C PRO A 314 1.96 18.03 31.99
N GLU A 315 2.62 19.16 31.76
CA GLU A 315 2.00 20.49 31.67
C GLU A 315 1.09 20.66 30.43
N LEU A 316 1.17 19.75 29.46
CA LEU A 316 0.36 19.73 28.24
C LEU A 316 -0.81 18.73 28.29
N ALA A 317 -1.15 18.20 29.47
CA ALA A 317 -2.24 17.23 29.64
C ALA A 317 -3.62 17.70 29.12
N HIS A 318 -3.84 19.03 29.05
CA HIS A 318 -5.04 19.60 28.44
C HIS A 318 -5.21 19.25 26.94
N LEU A 319 -4.14 18.85 26.25
CA LEU A 319 -4.15 18.43 24.85
C LEU A 319 -4.29 16.92 24.65
N ASP A 320 -4.29 16.09 25.70
CA ASP A 320 -4.35 14.63 25.55
C ASP A 320 -5.56 14.17 24.72
N GLY A 321 -6.74 14.75 24.97
CA GLY A 321 -7.95 14.46 24.19
C GLY A 321 -7.87 14.95 22.74
N VAL A 322 -7.13 16.03 22.48
CA VAL A 322 -6.91 16.57 21.14
C VAL A 322 -6.00 15.62 20.35
N PHE A 323 -4.90 15.17 20.94
CA PHE A 323 -3.98 14.21 20.29
C PHE A 323 -4.59 12.82 20.14
N ALA A 324 -5.34 12.33 21.14
CA ALA A 324 -6.05 11.05 21.04
C ALA A 324 -7.04 11.04 19.85
N ARG A 325 -7.81 12.12 19.67
CA ARG A 325 -8.70 12.28 18.51
C ARG A 325 -7.92 12.44 17.20
N ALA A 326 -6.87 13.25 17.20
CA ALA A 326 -6.09 13.56 16.01
C ALA A 326 -5.29 12.35 15.47
N LEU A 327 -4.96 11.40 16.34
CA LEU A 327 -4.23 10.16 16.05
C LEU A 327 -5.14 8.91 16.13
N ALA A 328 -6.47 9.09 16.08
CA ALA A 328 -7.43 7.98 16.04
C ALA A 328 -7.21 7.10 14.80
N LYS A 329 -7.47 5.80 14.92
CA LYS A 329 -7.16 4.83 13.85
C LYS A 329 -8.08 5.02 12.65
N HIS A 330 -9.37 5.17 12.93
CA HIS A 330 -10.42 5.39 11.95
C HIS A 330 -10.45 6.88 11.51
N PRO A 331 -10.30 7.20 10.21
CA PRO A 331 -10.33 8.59 9.73
C PRO A 331 -11.60 9.35 10.14
N GLU A 332 -12.75 8.67 10.21
CA GLU A 332 -14.03 9.25 10.61
C GLU A 332 -14.04 9.82 12.03
N GLU A 333 -13.23 9.29 12.94
CA GLU A 333 -13.12 9.73 14.35
C GLU A 333 -12.28 11.02 14.50
N ARG A 334 -11.45 11.34 13.51
CA ARG A 334 -10.47 12.43 13.57
C ARG A 334 -11.08 13.82 13.40
N PHE A 335 -10.23 14.83 13.22
CA PHE A 335 -10.64 16.14 12.74
C PHE A 335 -10.83 16.09 11.22
N GLU A 336 -11.94 16.61 10.71
CA GLU A 336 -12.26 16.63 9.27
C GLU A 336 -11.27 17.48 8.44
N ARG A 337 -10.65 18.49 9.08
CA ARG A 337 -9.77 19.48 8.45
C ARG A 337 -8.52 19.68 9.28
N CYS A 338 -7.40 19.97 8.62
CA CYS A 338 -6.14 20.25 9.31
C CYS A 338 -6.25 21.51 10.20
N ARG A 339 -6.95 22.54 9.73
CA ARG A 339 -7.22 23.79 10.49
C ARG A 339 -8.06 23.54 11.74
N ALA A 340 -8.95 22.54 11.72
CA ALA A 340 -9.74 22.19 12.90
C ALA A 340 -8.89 21.52 14.00
N PHE A 341 -7.92 20.68 13.61
CA PHE A 341 -6.90 20.18 14.52
C PHE A 341 -6.02 21.33 15.06
N ALA A 342 -5.54 22.22 14.18
CA ALA A 342 -4.72 23.35 14.59
C ALA A 342 -5.44 24.29 15.58
N ALA A 343 -6.73 24.58 15.34
CA ALA A 343 -7.56 25.34 16.27
C ALA A 343 -7.62 24.67 17.65
N ALA A 344 -7.91 23.36 17.71
CA ALA A 344 -7.98 22.61 18.96
C ALA A 344 -6.65 22.56 19.75
N VAL A 345 -5.50 22.70 19.09
CA VAL A 345 -4.17 22.84 19.74
C VAL A 345 -3.91 24.28 20.22
N CYS A 346 -4.57 25.27 19.62
CA CYS A 346 -4.42 26.69 19.94
C CYS A 346 -5.47 27.22 20.94
N GLU A 347 -6.55 26.48 21.21
CA GLU A 347 -7.55 26.85 22.22
C GLU A 347 -6.91 27.17 23.58
N PRO A 348 -7.20 28.34 24.19
CA PRO A 348 -6.74 28.66 25.53
C PRO A 348 -7.32 27.69 26.56
N PHE A 349 -6.47 27.19 27.46
CA PHE A 349 -6.94 26.49 28.65
C PHE A 349 -7.36 27.53 29.70
N ASP A 350 -8.65 27.85 29.74
CA ASP A 350 -9.23 28.60 30.86
C ASP A 350 -9.15 27.74 32.13
N ASP A 351 -8.22 28.08 33.01
CA ASP A 351 -7.98 27.38 34.28
C ASP A 351 -9.07 27.73 35.31
N VAL A 352 -10.30 27.22 35.09
CA VAL A 352 -11.46 27.43 35.96
C VAL A 352 -11.35 26.56 37.22
N ALA A 353 -10.37 26.90 38.06
CA ALA A 353 -10.10 26.28 39.36
C ALA A 353 -10.44 27.21 40.53
N ALA A 354 -11.64 27.83 40.55
CA ALA A 354 -12.11 28.60 41.72
C ALA A 354 -13.64 28.81 41.81
N ALA A 355 -14.45 27.74 41.91
CA ALA A 355 -15.83 27.84 42.38
C ALA A 355 -16.18 26.72 43.37
N GLY A 356 -16.15 27.05 44.66
CA GLY A 356 -16.47 26.14 45.76
C GLY A 356 -17.96 25.77 45.87
N PRO A 357 -18.30 24.81 46.74
CA PRO A 357 -19.50 23.98 46.58
C PRO A 357 -20.79 24.61 47.09
N ARG A 358 -21.90 24.30 46.41
CA ARG A 358 -23.24 24.24 47.01
C ARG A 358 -23.85 22.88 46.74
N GLY A 359 -24.09 22.13 47.80
CA GLY A 359 -24.57 20.76 47.70
C GLY A 359 -26.08 20.65 47.52
N MET A 360 -26.50 19.57 46.88
CA MET A 360 -27.72 18.85 47.22
C MET A 360 -27.41 17.36 47.08
N SER A 361 -27.76 16.57 48.09
CA SER A 361 -27.49 15.12 48.18
C SER A 361 -28.84 14.38 48.36
N PRO A 362 -28.91 13.04 48.35
CA PRO A 362 -29.06 12.30 47.09
C PRO A 362 -30.31 11.39 47.09
N ALA A 363 -30.70 10.88 45.91
CA ALA A 363 -31.69 9.80 45.79
C ALA A 363 -31.04 8.54 45.21
N ALA A 364 -31.20 7.41 45.90
CA ALA A 364 -30.40 6.20 45.68
C ALA A 364 -30.87 5.34 44.50
N ARG A 365 -29.91 4.68 43.83
CA ARG A 365 -30.07 3.28 43.38
C ARG A 365 -28.85 2.46 43.78
N ARG A 366 -29.09 1.30 44.42
CA ARG A 366 -28.07 0.37 44.89
C ARG A 366 -27.53 -0.46 43.73
N GLY A 367 -26.21 -0.58 43.63
CA GLY A 367 -25.51 -1.57 42.81
C GLY A 367 -24.21 -1.96 43.51
N VAL A 368 -24.12 -3.19 44.01
CA VAL A 368 -22.96 -3.67 44.76
C VAL A 368 -21.91 -4.16 43.78
N VAL A 369 -20.80 -3.43 43.64
CA VAL A 369 -19.59 -3.93 42.96
C VAL A 369 -18.59 -4.37 44.01
N ALA A 370 -18.53 -5.68 44.26
CA ALA A 370 -17.54 -6.28 45.14
C ALA A 370 -16.19 -6.39 44.42
N THR A 371 -15.14 -5.82 45.00
CA THR A 371 -13.76 -5.94 44.51
C THR A 371 -13.25 -7.37 44.68
N MET A 372 -13.04 -8.10 43.59
CA MET A 372 -12.53 -9.48 43.64
C MET A 372 -11.05 -9.56 43.21
N HIS A 373 -10.14 -9.35 44.15
CA HIS A 373 -8.72 -9.66 43.95
C HIS A 373 -8.49 -11.17 43.96
N HIS A 374 -8.40 -11.80 42.78
CA HIS A 374 -8.00 -13.20 42.69
C HIS A 374 -6.50 -13.38 43.01
N ARG A 375 -6.22 -13.97 44.18
CA ARG A 375 -4.90 -14.52 44.50
C ARG A 375 -4.71 -15.82 43.72
N LEU A 376 -3.79 -15.83 42.75
CA LEU A 376 -3.41 -17.05 42.03
C LEU A 376 -2.82 -18.10 42.99
N SER A 377 -3.42 -19.29 42.99
CA SER A 377 -3.01 -20.42 43.84
C SER A 377 -1.61 -20.91 43.47
N ALA A 378 -0.87 -21.41 44.47
CA ALA A 378 0.47 -21.95 44.26
C ALA A 378 0.51 -23.13 43.27
N ARG A 379 -0.61 -23.82 43.04
CA ARG A 379 -0.71 -24.94 42.07
C ARG A 379 -0.60 -24.48 40.61
N THR A 380 -1.08 -23.29 40.26
CA THR A 380 -1.05 -22.78 38.87
C THR A 380 0.37 -22.47 38.40
N ARG A 381 1.31 -22.17 39.32
CA ARG A 381 2.71 -21.89 39.00
C ARG A 381 3.52 -23.12 38.58
N TRP A 382 3.10 -24.33 38.96
CA TRP A 382 3.76 -25.57 38.53
C TRP A 382 3.31 -26.02 37.14
N ALA A 383 2.05 -25.76 36.77
CA ALA A 383 1.53 -26.07 35.44
C ALA A 383 2.24 -25.28 34.33
N VAL A 384 2.45 -23.98 34.53
CA VAL A 384 3.18 -23.13 33.55
C VAL A 384 4.63 -23.58 33.38
N GLY A 385 5.32 -23.96 34.47
CA GLY A 385 6.69 -24.48 34.41
C GLY A 385 6.82 -25.78 33.60
N LEU A 386 5.85 -26.69 33.72
CA LEU A 386 5.82 -27.94 32.94
C LEU A 386 5.57 -27.68 31.44
N VAL A 387 4.69 -26.74 31.09
CA VAL A 387 4.46 -26.36 29.69
C VAL A 387 5.71 -25.73 29.07
N CYS A 388 6.41 -24.84 29.79
CA CYS A 388 7.67 -24.27 29.32
C CYS A 388 8.77 -25.35 29.14
N ALA A 389 8.89 -26.30 30.06
CA ALA A 389 9.87 -27.39 29.94
C ALA A 389 9.56 -28.31 28.74
N MET A 390 8.28 -28.58 28.48
CA MET A 390 7.84 -29.39 27.33
C MET A 390 8.11 -28.68 25.99
N LEU A 391 7.87 -27.37 25.91
CA LEU A 391 8.20 -26.56 24.72
C LEU A 391 9.71 -26.51 24.44
N ILE A 392 10.55 -26.41 25.49
CA ILE A 392 12.01 -26.45 25.34
C ILE A 392 12.47 -27.84 24.86
N ALA A 393 11.87 -28.91 25.36
CA ALA A 393 12.17 -30.27 24.90
C ALA A 393 11.80 -30.49 23.41
N VAL A 394 10.65 -29.97 22.97
CA VAL A 394 10.22 -30.01 21.55
C VAL A 394 11.15 -29.18 20.66
N ALA A 395 11.57 -27.99 21.10
CA ALA A 395 12.54 -27.19 20.35
C ALA A 395 13.91 -27.89 20.22
N ALA A 396 14.37 -28.56 21.28
CA ALA A 396 15.62 -29.32 21.27
C ALA A 396 15.57 -30.54 20.33
N THR A 397 14.46 -31.29 20.28
CA THR A 397 14.31 -32.40 19.33
C THR A 397 14.16 -31.91 17.89
N TRP A 398 13.50 -30.77 17.65
CA TRP A 398 13.37 -30.18 16.32
C TRP A 398 14.74 -29.72 15.76
N SER A 399 15.59 -29.12 16.61
CA SER A 399 16.94 -28.69 16.21
C SER A 399 17.88 -29.85 15.91
N ALA A 400 17.72 -31.00 16.60
CA ALA A 400 18.53 -32.20 16.34
C ALA A 400 18.15 -32.91 15.03
N LEU A 401 16.88 -32.81 14.61
CA LEU A 401 16.37 -33.42 13.38
C LEU A 401 16.73 -32.67 12.09
N TYR A 402 17.11 -31.39 12.16
CA TYR A 402 17.38 -30.54 10.99
C TYR A 402 18.86 -30.26 10.71
N SER A 403 19.79 -30.84 11.47
CA SER A 403 21.24 -30.58 11.34
C SER A 403 21.99 -31.59 10.45
N PHE A 404 21.28 -32.47 9.72
CA PHE A 404 21.88 -33.51 8.88
C PHE A 404 21.13 -33.75 7.57
N GLU A 405 21.23 -32.80 6.64
CA GLU A 405 20.99 -33.05 5.21
C GLU A 405 22.23 -32.56 4.43
N PRO A 406 22.93 -33.39 3.65
CA PRO A 406 24.19 -33.00 3.00
C PRO A 406 23.96 -32.27 1.67
N ASP A 407 24.67 -31.15 1.47
CA ASP A 407 24.61 -30.35 0.24
C ASP A 407 25.01 -31.16 -1.02
N THR A 408 24.21 -31.04 -2.07
CA THR A 408 24.60 -31.42 -3.45
C THR A 408 24.74 -30.16 -4.31
N PRO A 409 25.90 -29.92 -4.95
CA PRO A 409 26.13 -28.70 -5.71
C PRO A 409 25.41 -28.74 -7.08
N PRO A 410 24.83 -27.62 -7.56
CA PRO A 410 24.17 -27.56 -8.86
C PRO A 410 25.19 -27.53 -10.02
N SER A 411 24.93 -28.35 -11.03
CA SER A 411 25.72 -28.40 -12.28
C SER A 411 25.54 -27.15 -13.13
N THR A 412 26.64 -26.58 -13.63
CA THR A 412 26.66 -25.49 -14.62
C THR A 412 26.19 -25.95 -16.01
N PRO A 413 25.18 -25.30 -16.64
CA PRO A 413 24.98 -25.34 -18.07
C PRO A 413 25.95 -24.38 -18.78
N ALA A 414 26.50 -24.79 -19.93
CA ALA A 414 27.49 -24.02 -20.68
C ALA A 414 26.87 -22.88 -21.51
N LEU A 415 27.73 -21.93 -21.93
CA LEU A 415 27.37 -20.84 -22.86
C LEU A 415 26.76 -21.37 -24.17
N ALA A 416 25.67 -20.74 -24.62
CA ALA A 416 25.24 -20.77 -26.01
C ALA A 416 24.68 -19.41 -26.47
N SER A 417 25.42 -18.77 -27.38
CA SER A 417 24.97 -17.93 -28.50
C SER A 417 23.92 -16.80 -28.31
N LYS A 418 24.33 -15.57 -28.71
CA LYS A 418 23.45 -14.41 -28.91
C LYS A 418 22.27 -14.70 -29.88
N PRO A 419 21.07 -14.13 -29.66
CA PRO A 419 20.04 -14.06 -30.69
C PRO A 419 20.37 -12.99 -31.74
N SER A 420 20.20 -13.32 -33.01
CA SER A 420 20.25 -12.39 -34.14
C SER A 420 18.87 -11.82 -34.45
N VAL A 421 18.80 -10.58 -34.91
CA VAL A 421 17.56 -9.90 -35.34
C VAL A 421 16.99 -10.54 -36.61
N PRO A 422 15.71 -10.94 -36.66
CA PRO A 422 15.02 -11.27 -37.91
C PRO A 422 14.44 -10.00 -38.58
N ALA A 423 14.72 -9.83 -39.87
CA ALA A 423 14.02 -8.89 -40.74
C ALA A 423 12.64 -9.47 -41.17
N PRO A 424 11.68 -8.64 -41.65
CA PRO A 424 10.31 -9.10 -41.85
C PRO A 424 10.16 -10.00 -43.08
N SER A 425 9.33 -11.03 -42.97
CA SER A 425 8.88 -11.84 -44.10
C SER A 425 7.36 -12.02 -44.06
N ALA A 426 6.72 -12.01 -45.22
CA ALA A 426 5.27 -11.95 -45.38
C ALA A 426 4.56 -13.29 -45.10
N ALA A 427 3.26 -13.20 -44.83
CA ALA A 427 2.39 -14.32 -44.48
C ALA A 427 2.20 -15.36 -45.60
N PRO A 428 1.62 -16.51 -45.25
CA PRO A 428 0.39 -16.90 -45.95
C PRO A 428 -0.77 -17.19 -44.97
N ALA A 429 -1.99 -16.86 -45.40
CA ALA A 429 -3.22 -17.20 -44.67
C ALA A 429 -3.56 -18.69 -44.85
N GLY A 430 -3.86 -19.38 -43.74
CA GLY A 430 -4.29 -20.78 -43.72
C GLY A 430 -5.52 -20.96 -42.82
N SER A 431 -6.54 -21.63 -43.33
CA SER A 431 -7.81 -21.83 -42.63
C SER A 431 -7.71 -22.87 -41.51
N GLY A 432 -7.53 -22.39 -40.28
CA GLY A 432 -7.69 -23.17 -39.06
C GLY A 432 -8.12 -22.24 -37.93
N GLY A 433 -9.30 -22.47 -37.36
CA GLY A 433 -9.69 -21.77 -36.15
C GLY A 433 -8.81 -22.16 -34.96
N PRO A 434 -8.93 -21.48 -33.81
CA PRO A 434 -8.20 -21.85 -32.60
C PRO A 434 -8.48 -23.32 -32.26
N VAL A 435 -7.42 -24.07 -31.98
CA VAL A 435 -7.53 -25.50 -31.64
C VAL A 435 -7.33 -25.66 -30.14
N LEU A 436 -8.30 -26.26 -29.48
CA LEU A 436 -8.26 -26.64 -28.06
C LEU A 436 -8.53 -28.14 -27.94
N ASN A 437 -7.52 -28.94 -28.28
CA ASN A 437 -7.60 -30.41 -28.34
C ASN A 437 -6.49 -31.05 -27.50
N GLY A 438 -6.87 -31.94 -26.59
CA GLY A 438 -5.95 -32.72 -25.78
C GLY A 438 -6.20 -32.59 -24.28
N THR A 439 -5.28 -33.14 -23.50
CA THR A 439 -5.27 -33.04 -22.03
C THR A 439 -4.40 -31.87 -21.60
N TYR A 440 -4.90 -31.11 -20.62
CA TYR A 440 -4.26 -29.93 -20.06
C TYR A 440 -4.17 -30.04 -18.54
N LYS A 441 -3.01 -29.67 -18.00
CA LYS A 441 -2.79 -29.38 -16.59
C LYS A 441 -3.08 -27.90 -16.38
N LEU A 442 -3.98 -27.59 -15.46
CA LEU A 442 -4.40 -26.25 -15.11
C LEU A 442 -3.79 -25.92 -13.74
N ASP A 443 -2.88 -24.94 -13.72
CA ASP A 443 -2.24 -24.40 -12.53
C ASP A 443 -2.99 -23.14 -12.10
N TYR A 444 -3.54 -23.15 -10.88
CA TYR A 444 -4.30 -22.04 -10.31
C TYR A 444 -3.40 -21.21 -9.40
N ASP A 445 -3.24 -19.92 -9.70
CA ASP A 445 -2.49 -19.01 -8.85
C ASP A 445 -3.35 -18.55 -7.66
N GLN A 446 -3.41 -19.42 -6.64
CA GLN A 446 -4.10 -19.13 -5.39
C GLN A 446 -3.50 -17.92 -4.64
N SER A 447 -2.27 -17.49 -4.96
CA SER A 447 -1.66 -16.29 -4.34
C SER A 447 -2.24 -14.98 -4.89
N ARG A 448 -2.81 -15.02 -6.11
CA ARG A 448 -3.49 -13.91 -6.78
C ARG A 448 -5.01 -14.06 -6.81
N ARG A 449 -5.57 -14.94 -5.97
CA ARG A 449 -7.03 -15.07 -5.82
C ARG A 449 -7.61 -13.79 -5.24
N THR A 450 -8.64 -13.24 -5.89
CA THR A 450 -9.37 -12.07 -5.39
C THR A 450 -10.84 -12.37 -5.19
N THR A 451 -11.48 -11.66 -4.26
CA THR A 451 -12.94 -11.59 -4.11
C THR A 451 -13.34 -10.12 -4.25
N ASN A 452 -14.20 -9.81 -5.23
CA ASN A 452 -14.60 -8.43 -5.58
C ASN A 452 -13.40 -7.49 -5.77
N GLY A 453 -12.28 -8.00 -6.31
CA GLY A 453 -11.03 -7.25 -6.51
C GLY A 453 -10.08 -7.19 -5.31
N VAL A 454 -10.48 -7.67 -4.12
CA VAL A 454 -9.63 -7.72 -2.93
C VAL A 454 -8.92 -9.07 -2.83
N ALA A 455 -7.61 -9.10 -2.64
CA ALA A 455 -6.84 -10.35 -2.51
C ALA A 455 -7.27 -11.15 -1.27
N ILE A 456 -7.51 -12.46 -1.43
CA ILE A 456 -7.88 -13.38 -0.35
C ILE A 456 -6.98 -14.61 -0.34
N ARG A 457 -6.67 -15.13 0.86
CA ARG A 457 -6.05 -16.45 1.01
C ARG A 457 -7.14 -17.50 1.25
N HIS A 458 -7.16 -18.56 0.45
CA HIS A 458 -8.10 -19.65 0.60
C HIS A 458 -7.50 -20.96 0.05
N ASP A 459 -7.78 -22.08 0.71
CA ASP A 459 -7.22 -23.39 0.38
C ASP A 459 -8.00 -24.06 -0.77
N GLY A 460 -7.86 -23.50 -1.98
CA GLY A 460 -8.31 -24.13 -3.22
C GLY A 460 -7.30 -25.15 -3.76
N PRO A 461 -7.71 -26.08 -4.65
CA PRO A 461 -6.77 -26.97 -5.32
C PRO A 461 -5.76 -26.16 -6.14
N ALA A 462 -4.46 -26.40 -5.94
CA ALA A 462 -3.40 -25.73 -6.70
C ALA A 462 -3.37 -26.17 -8.17
N THR A 463 -3.84 -27.38 -8.48
CA THR A 463 -3.88 -27.93 -9.84
C THR A 463 -5.18 -28.66 -10.16
N GLY A 464 -5.55 -28.68 -11.44
CA GLY A 464 -6.66 -29.47 -11.99
C GLY A 464 -6.31 -30.04 -13.36
N TRP A 465 -7.03 -31.08 -13.78
CA TRP A 465 -6.75 -31.81 -15.01
C TRP A 465 -8.01 -31.94 -15.85
N TRP A 466 -7.91 -31.56 -17.11
CA TRP A 466 -9.06 -31.47 -18.01
C TRP A 466 -8.67 -31.92 -19.43
N ALA A 467 -9.54 -32.72 -20.03
CA ALA A 467 -9.47 -33.05 -21.45
C ALA A 467 -10.45 -32.16 -22.24
N PHE A 468 -9.99 -31.62 -23.36
CA PHE A 468 -10.78 -30.77 -24.25
C PHE A 468 -10.83 -31.33 -25.68
N ARG A 469 -11.97 -31.13 -26.33
CA ARG A 469 -12.18 -31.36 -27.77
C ARG A 469 -12.91 -30.15 -28.36
N SER A 470 -12.35 -29.58 -29.41
CA SER A 470 -12.84 -28.38 -30.09
C SER A 470 -13.25 -28.66 -31.54
N ALA A 471 -14.21 -27.88 -32.03
CA ALA A 471 -14.58 -27.81 -33.43
C ALA A 471 -15.00 -26.40 -33.82
N CYS A 472 -14.69 -26.02 -35.05
CA CYS A 472 -15.13 -24.77 -35.68
C CYS A 472 -16.08 -25.08 -36.83
N THR A 473 -17.15 -24.30 -36.91
CA THR A 473 -18.12 -24.33 -38.02
C THR A 473 -18.27 -22.91 -38.58
N ALA A 474 -19.10 -22.73 -39.62
CA ALA A 474 -19.47 -21.40 -40.11
C ALA A 474 -20.11 -20.50 -39.04
N ASN A 475 -20.71 -21.08 -37.99
CA ASN A 475 -21.36 -20.36 -36.89
C ASN A 475 -20.40 -20.08 -35.70
N GLY A 476 -19.10 -20.32 -35.86
CA GLY A 476 -18.08 -20.13 -34.83
C GLY A 476 -17.49 -21.43 -34.28
N CYS A 477 -16.65 -21.29 -33.25
CA CYS A 477 -15.95 -22.41 -32.60
C CYS A 477 -16.48 -22.67 -31.19
N ALA A 478 -16.59 -23.95 -30.82
CA ALA A 478 -16.84 -24.39 -29.46
C ALA A 478 -15.90 -25.53 -29.07
N ALA A 479 -15.76 -25.74 -27.77
CA ALA A 479 -15.05 -26.87 -27.19
C ALA A 479 -15.89 -27.51 -26.09
N THR A 480 -15.85 -28.83 -26.00
CA THR A 480 -16.37 -29.60 -24.86
C THR A 480 -15.21 -30.02 -23.98
N ALA A 481 -15.44 -29.99 -22.67
CA ALA A 481 -14.45 -30.27 -21.66
C ALA A 481 -14.94 -31.35 -20.70
N GLY A 482 -14.03 -32.20 -20.24
CA GLY A 482 -14.26 -33.21 -19.22
C GLY A 482 -13.14 -33.19 -18.20
N ARG A 483 -13.50 -33.04 -16.92
CA ARG A 483 -12.54 -33.10 -15.82
C ARG A 483 -12.02 -34.53 -15.68
N LEU A 484 -10.74 -34.66 -15.42
CA LEU A 484 -10.06 -35.93 -15.26
C LEU A 484 -9.83 -36.24 -13.78
N ASP A 485 -9.64 -37.52 -13.46
CA ASP A 485 -9.22 -37.95 -12.13
C ASP A 485 -7.85 -37.37 -11.74
N ASN A 486 -7.64 -37.07 -10.46
CA ASN A 486 -6.39 -36.45 -9.97
C ASN A 486 -5.23 -37.44 -9.77
N ALA A 487 -5.41 -38.75 -9.99
CA ALA A 487 -4.39 -39.77 -9.68
C ALA A 487 -3.63 -40.27 -10.90
N THR A 488 -4.33 -40.43 -12.02
CA THR A 488 -3.82 -40.99 -13.28
C THR A 488 -4.10 -40.09 -14.47
N HIS A 489 -5.12 -39.23 -14.39
CA HIS A 489 -5.58 -38.35 -15.47
C HIS A 489 -6.03 -39.12 -16.73
N GLN A 490 -6.49 -40.36 -16.56
CA GLN A 490 -6.91 -41.25 -17.67
C GLN A 490 -8.41 -41.50 -17.70
N THR A 491 -9.13 -41.16 -16.63
CA THR A 491 -10.57 -41.37 -16.49
C THR A 491 -11.30 -40.07 -16.18
N ALA A 492 -12.59 -40.01 -16.54
CA ALA A 492 -13.41 -38.82 -16.30
C ALA A 492 -13.90 -38.76 -14.84
N ALA A 493 -13.77 -37.59 -14.21
CA ALA A 493 -14.20 -37.30 -12.85
C ALA A 493 -15.65 -36.77 -12.75
N GLY A 494 -16.48 -37.00 -13.77
CA GLY A 494 -17.92 -36.70 -13.78
C GLY A 494 -18.32 -35.24 -14.06
N GLN A 495 -17.41 -34.27 -13.94
CA GLN A 495 -17.67 -32.87 -14.27
C GLN A 495 -17.36 -32.57 -15.74
N THR A 496 -18.31 -31.96 -16.46
CA THR A 496 -18.16 -31.55 -17.87
C THR A 496 -18.50 -30.07 -18.06
N ASP A 497 -17.90 -29.44 -19.05
CA ASP A 497 -18.14 -28.02 -19.37
C ASP A 497 -18.18 -27.81 -20.90
N THR A 498 -18.66 -26.65 -21.35
CA THR A 498 -18.75 -26.25 -22.75
C THR A 498 -18.32 -24.80 -22.93
N LEU A 499 -17.29 -24.61 -23.74
CA LEU A 499 -16.68 -23.32 -24.02
C LEU A 499 -16.99 -22.86 -25.46
N ARG A 500 -17.12 -21.56 -25.68
CA ARG A 500 -17.19 -20.93 -27.01
C ARG A 500 -15.99 -20.03 -27.22
N PHE A 501 -15.51 -19.92 -28.47
CA PHE A 501 -14.43 -18.98 -28.79
C PHE A 501 -15.01 -17.62 -29.16
N VAL A 502 -14.77 -16.60 -28.33
CA VAL A 502 -15.32 -15.25 -28.48
C VAL A 502 -14.21 -14.23 -28.15
N GLY A 503 -14.02 -13.23 -29.02
CA GLY A 503 -13.08 -12.12 -28.76
C GLY A 503 -11.63 -12.53 -28.51
N SER A 504 -11.17 -13.63 -29.11
CA SER A 504 -9.87 -14.28 -28.90
C SER A 504 -9.72 -15.14 -27.62
N TYR A 505 -10.80 -15.38 -26.87
CA TYR A 505 -10.80 -16.22 -25.66
C TYR A 505 -11.72 -17.44 -25.82
N TRP A 506 -11.34 -18.56 -25.21
CA TRP A 506 -12.27 -19.64 -24.89
C TRP A 506 -13.03 -19.29 -23.62
N GLN A 507 -14.35 -19.13 -23.73
CA GLN A 507 -15.24 -18.71 -22.65
C GLN A 507 -16.23 -19.82 -22.30
N GLY A 508 -16.20 -20.31 -21.06
CA GLY A 508 -17.16 -21.27 -20.51
C GLY A 508 -18.47 -20.60 -20.11
N ALA A 509 -19.60 -21.23 -20.39
CA ALA A 509 -20.88 -20.77 -19.86
C ALA A 509 -20.93 -21.00 -18.33
N PRO A 510 -21.47 -20.07 -17.52
CA PRO A 510 -21.52 -20.26 -16.06
C PRO A 510 -22.27 -21.54 -15.67
N GLN A 511 -21.55 -22.51 -15.09
CA GLN A 511 -22.12 -23.75 -14.59
C GLN A 511 -22.54 -23.58 -13.13
N LEU A 512 -23.76 -23.99 -12.78
CA LEU A 512 -24.25 -23.97 -11.40
C LEU A 512 -23.58 -25.10 -10.60
N ASP A 513 -22.91 -24.75 -9.52
CA ASP A 513 -22.29 -25.66 -8.56
C ASP A 513 -22.83 -25.39 -7.14
N ARG A 514 -22.55 -26.29 -6.19
CA ARG A 514 -22.95 -26.16 -4.79
C ARG A 514 -21.80 -26.52 -3.87
N LEU A 515 -21.09 -25.51 -3.39
CA LEU A 515 -19.92 -25.67 -2.54
C LEU A 515 -20.30 -25.64 -1.05
N GLY A 516 -19.57 -26.42 -0.25
CA GLY A 516 -19.69 -26.44 1.20
C GLY A 516 -18.90 -25.29 1.83
N CYS A 517 -19.49 -24.62 2.82
CA CYS A 517 -18.91 -23.46 3.48
C CYS A 517 -19.34 -23.38 4.96
N THR A 518 -18.64 -22.57 5.75
CA THR A 518 -18.93 -22.36 7.17
C THR A 518 -19.68 -21.04 7.35
N PRO A 519 -20.90 -21.01 7.91
CA PRO A 519 -21.64 -19.79 8.21
C PRO A 519 -20.91 -18.92 9.24
N PRO A 520 -21.21 -17.60 9.29
CA PRO A 520 -20.58 -16.66 10.22
C PRO A 520 -20.67 -17.07 11.70
N ASP A 521 -21.75 -17.74 12.09
CA ASP A 521 -21.99 -18.19 13.47
C ASP A 521 -21.18 -19.45 13.86
N GLY A 522 -20.49 -20.09 12.89
CA GLY A 522 -19.59 -21.23 13.11
C GLY A 522 -20.24 -22.55 13.55
N GLN A 523 -21.58 -22.62 13.68
CA GLN A 523 -22.25 -23.75 14.35
C GLN A 523 -22.59 -24.96 13.45
N ALA A 524 -22.45 -24.86 12.13
CA ALA A 524 -22.76 -25.95 11.19
C ALA A 524 -21.93 -25.87 9.90
N GLN A 525 -21.82 -26.95 9.14
CA GLN A 525 -21.50 -26.87 7.71
C GLN A 525 -22.77 -26.52 6.94
N ALA A 526 -22.71 -25.49 6.11
CA ALA A 526 -23.75 -25.15 5.15
C ALA A 526 -23.24 -25.38 3.72
N SER A 527 -24.12 -25.20 2.73
CA SER A 527 -23.74 -25.22 1.33
C SER A 527 -24.46 -24.10 0.59
N GLN A 528 -23.71 -23.28 -0.14
CA GLN A 528 -24.28 -22.20 -0.97
C GLN A 528 -24.20 -22.58 -2.45
N GLN A 529 -25.07 -21.98 -3.27
CA GLN A 529 -25.04 -22.13 -4.72
C GLN A 529 -24.11 -21.08 -5.31
N GLU A 530 -23.29 -21.52 -6.25
CA GLU A 530 -22.31 -20.67 -6.93
C GLU A 530 -22.36 -20.94 -8.43
N THR A 531 -21.89 -20.02 -9.26
CA THR A 531 -21.65 -20.29 -10.67
C THR A 531 -20.17 -20.19 -11.00
N LEU A 532 -19.63 -21.18 -11.70
CA LEU A 532 -18.24 -21.22 -12.12
C LEU A 532 -18.15 -21.04 -13.63
N ALA A 533 -17.33 -20.07 -14.08
CA ALA A 533 -17.12 -19.74 -15.49
C ALA A 533 -15.62 -19.51 -15.78
N TRP A 534 -15.18 -19.85 -16.99
CA TRP A 534 -13.78 -19.76 -17.41
C TRP A 534 -13.61 -18.76 -18.54
N SER A 535 -12.49 -18.05 -18.56
CA SER A 535 -12.01 -17.34 -19.74
C SER A 535 -10.53 -17.62 -19.95
N LEU A 536 -10.15 -18.15 -21.12
CA LEU A 536 -8.79 -18.63 -21.42
C LEU A 536 -8.34 -18.15 -22.81
N ALA A 537 -7.32 -17.28 -22.87
CA ALA A 537 -6.68 -16.84 -24.10
C ALA A 537 -5.54 -17.79 -24.50
N PRO A 538 -5.52 -18.32 -25.74
CA PRO A 538 -4.35 -19.01 -26.29
C PRO A 538 -3.10 -18.11 -26.30
N GLN A 539 -1.96 -18.69 -25.97
CA GLN A 539 -0.65 -18.03 -25.96
C GLN A 539 0.24 -18.56 -27.10
N ALA A 540 1.28 -17.80 -27.46
CA ALA A 540 2.22 -18.18 -28.52
C ALA A 540 3.07 -19.42 -28.18
N ASP A 541 3.22 -19.76 -26.90
CA ASP A 541 3.90 -20.97 -26.41
C ASP A 541 2.99 -22.23 -26.40
N GLY A 542 1.73 -22.10 -26.83
CA GLY A 542 0.75 -23.19 -26.82
C GLY A 542 0.06 -23.42 -25.47
N SER A 543 0.40 -22.66 -24.43
CA SER A 543 -0.40 -22.59 -23.20
C SER A 543 -1.67 -21.77 -23.41
N LEU A 544 -2.58 -21.81 -22.44
CA LEU A 544 -3.67 -20.84 -22.31
C LEU A 544 -3.48 -20.08 -20.99
N ARG A 545 -3.81 -18.80 -20.96
CA ARG A 545 -3.82 -17.98 -19.75
C ARG A 545 -5.14 -17.27 -19.59
N GLY A 546 -5.60 -17.11 -18.35
CA GLY A 546 -6.80 -16.34 -18.08
C GLY A 546 -7.27 -16.51 -16.64
N THR A 547 -8.58 -16.62 -16.46
CA THR A 547 -9.19 -16.51 -15.12
C THR A 547 -10.40 -17.42 -15.01
N VAL A 548 -10.51 -18.11 -13.87
CA VAL A 548 -11.75 -18.75 -13.41
C VAL A 548 -12.49 -17.74 -12.53
N THR A 549 -13.78 -17.56 -12.80
CA THR A 549 -14.66 -16.67 -12.04
C THR A 549 -15.73 -17.52 -11.36
N GLU A 550 -15.80 -17.46 -10.05
CA GLU A 550 -16.85 -18.06 -9.21
C GLU A 550 -17.76 -16.91 -8.74
N THR A 551 -19.08 -17.06 -8.82
CA THR A 551 -20.04 -16.05 -8.34
C THR A 551 -21.02 -16.68 -7.38
N VAL A 552 -21.04 -16.23 -6.12
CA VAL A 552 -21.91 -16.75 -5.07
C VAL A 552 -23.33 -16.24 -5.25
N LEU A 553 -24.29 -17.15 -5.50
CA LEU A 553 -25.69 -16.81 -5.79
C LEU A 553 -26.58 -16.74 -4.54
N THR A 554 -26.26 -17.49 -3.49
CA THR A 554 -27.08 -17.60 -2.27
C THR A 554 -26.28 -17.26 -1.00
N ASN A 555 -26.95 -16.97 0.11
CA ASN A 555 -26.34 -16.27 1.26
C ASN A 555 -26.10 -17.12 2.51
N GLU A 556 -26.12 -18.45 2.39
CA GLU A 556 -26.04 -19.38 3.55
C GLU A 556 -24.74 -19.21 4.36
N CYS A 557 -23.67 -18.69 3.73
CA CYS A 557 -22.41 -18.37 4.38
C CYS A 557 -22.05 -16.87 4.37
N GLY A 558 -23.05 -15.99 4.18
CA GLY A 558 -22.86 -14.53 4.28
C GLY A 558 -22.09 -13.87 3.13
N ALA A 559 -21.90 -14.57 2.01
CA ALA A 559 -21.07 -14.16 0.88
C ALA A 559 -21.87 -13.92 -0.43
N GLN A 560 -23.20 -13.78 -0.39
CA GLN A 560 -24.00 -13.59 -1.60
C GLN A 560 -23.55 -12.38 -2.42
N GLY A 561 -23.39 -12.56 -3.73
CA GLY A 561 -22.88 -11.54 -4.65
C GLY A 561 -21.35 -11.38 -4.62
N ALA A 562 -20.62 -12.20 -3.86
CA ALA A 562 -19.17 -12.28 -3.98
C ALA A 562 -18.78 -12.89 -5.34
N VAL A 563 -17.93 -12.17 -6.06
CA VAL A 563 -17.30 -12.62 -7.32
C VAL A 563 -15.84 -12.93 -7.02
N VAL A 564 -15.50 -14.22 -6.96
CA VAL A 564 -14.16 -14.70 -6.72
C VAL A 564 -13.46 -14.95 -8.05
N ARG A 565 -12.22 -14.51 -8.21
CA ARG A 565 -11.43 -14.66 -9.43
C ARG A 565 -10.08 -15.31 -9.10
N VAL A 566 -9.76 -16.37 -9.83
CA VAL A 566 -8.50 -17.12 -9.71
C VAL A 566 -7.79 -17.11 -11.06
N PRO A 567 -6.60 -16.48 -11.18
CA PRO A 567 -5.79 -16.58 -12.38
C PRO A 567 -5.35 -18.02 -12.62
N VAL A 568 -5.39 -18.48 -13.88
CA VAL A 568 -5.10 -19.86 -14.25
C VAL A 568 -4.24 -19.93 -15.50
N VAL A 569 -3.29 -20.87 -15.50
CA VAL A 569 -2.44 -21.22 -16.65
C VAL A 569 -2.72 -22.67 -17.02
N ALA A 570 -3.18 -22.91 -18.25
CA ALA A 570 -3.44 -24.25 -18.78
C ALA A 570 -2.29 -24.67 -19.71
N THR A 571 -1.56 -25.71 -19.35
CA THR A 571 -0.44 -26.27 -20.13
C THR A 571 -0.86 -27.60 -20.73
N ARG A 572 -0.70 -27.77 -22.05
CA ARG A 572 -1.01 -29.05 -22.73
C ARG A 572 0.02 -30.11 -22.32
N VAL A 573 -0.46 -31.28 -21.93
CA VAL A 573 0.37 -32.41 -21.44
C VAL A 573 0.26 -33.66 -22.30
N GLY A 574 -0.76 -33.77 -23.16
CA GLY A 574 -0.96 -34.93 -24.02
C GLY A 574 -2.25 -34.87 -24.83
N ASP A 575 -2.62 -35.98 -25.44
CA ASP A 575 -3.90 -36.14 -26.14
C ASP A 575 -5.04 -36.51 -25.17
N VAL A 576 -6.28 -36.56 -25.65
CA VAL A 576 -7.45 -36.99 -24.85
C VAL A 576 -7.35 -38.49 -24.59
N PRO A 577 -7.48 -38.98 -23.35
CA PRO A 577 -7.41 -40.42 -23.06
C PRO A 577 -8.56 -41.18 -23.72
N ALA A 578 -8.30 -42.36 -24.27
CA ALA A 578 -9.29 -43.12 -25.05
C ALA A 578 -10.56 -43.53 -24.26
N GLY A 579 -10.51 -43.55 -22.92
CA GLY A 579 -11.66 -43.80 -22.05
C GLY A 579 -12.50 -42.55 -21.71
N VAL A 580 -12.10 -41.36 -22.14
CA VAL A 580 -12.76 -40.09 -21.80
C VAL A 580 -13.64 -39.65 -22.96
N ASN A 581 -14.95 -39.92 -22.84
CA ASN A 581 -15.93 -39.50 -23.82
C ASN A 581 -16.29 -38.02 -23.63
N LEU A 582 -15.80 -37.16 -24.53
CA LEU A 582 -16.16 -35.74 -24.58
C LEU A 582 -17.32 -35.56 -25.57
N GLY A 583 -18.35 -34.82 -25.15
CA GLY A 583 -19.51 -34.50 -26.00
C GLY A 583 -19.11 -33.81 -27.30
N ASP A 584 -19.99 -33.78 -28.31
CA ASP A 584 -19.62 -33.25 -29.62
C ASP A 584 -19.67 -31.70 -29.66
N PRO A 585 -18.53 -30.99 -29.81
CA PRO A 585 -18.51 -29.52 -29.83
C PRO A 585 -19.30 -28.91 -30.99
N ALA A 586 -19.54 -29.62 -32.09
CA ALA A 586 -20.39 -29.12 -33.17
C ALA A 586 -21.87 -28.92 -32.72
N GLN A 587 -22.34 -29.75 -31.77
CA GLN A 587 -23.66 -29.56 -31.15
C GLN A 587 -23.66 -28.33 -30.24
N ALA A 588 -22.58 -28.09 -29.50
CA ALA A 588 -22.42 -26.90 -28.65
C ALA A 588 -22.40 -25.57 -29.45
N VAL A 589 -21.88 -25.55 -30.68
CA VAL A 589 -22.03 -24.40 -31.58
C VAL A 589 -23.49 -24.22 -31.99
N SER A 590 -24.20 -25.31 -32.28
CA SER A 590 -25.55 -25.31 -32.86
C SER A 590 -26.68 -25.00 -31.86
N ALA A 591 -26.47 -25.25 -30.56
CA ALA A 591 -27.54 -25.28 -29.54
C ALA A 591 -28.03 -23.92 -28.99
N SER A 592 -27.84 -22.79 -29.67
CA SER A 592 -28.27 -21.48 -29.14
C SER A 592 -28.67 -20.45 -30.20
N THR A 593 -29.96 -20.43 -30.52
CA THR A 593 -30.72 -19.21 -30.88
C THR A 593 -31.54 -18.67 -29.69
N ALA A 594 -31.53 -19.37 -28.55
CA ALA A 594 -32.00 -18.81 -27.28
C ALA A 594 -30.94 -17.81 -26.79
N ALA A 595 -31.34 -16.55 -26.60
CA ALA A 595 -30.46 -15.46 -26.19
C ALA A 595 -29.77 -15.80 -24.85
N ALA A 596 -28.51 -16.22 -24.93
CA ALA A 596 -27.64 -16.20 -23.77
C ALA A 596 -27.55 -14.75 -23.29
N ALA A 597 -27.85 -14.51 -22.01
CA ALA A 597 -27.54 -13.21 -21.40
C ALA A 597 -26.04 -12.94 -21.65
N PRO A 598 -25.65 -11.77 -22.18
CA PRO A 598 -24.29 -11.54 -22.63
C PRO A 598 -23.34 -11.65 -21.46
N ALA A 599 -22.49 -12.69 -21.48
CA ALA A 599 -21.43 -12.87 -20.50
C ALA A 599 -20.62 -11.57 -20.36
N PRO A 600 -20.19 -11.19 -19.14
CA PRO A 600 -19.49 -9.94 -18.92
C PRO A 600 -18.25 -9.91 -19.85
N PRO A 601 -18.09 -8.86 -20.68
CA PRO A 601 -17.04 -8.83 -21.67
C PRO A 601 -15.66 -9.05 -21.05
N VAL A 602 -14.88 -9.90 -21.69
CA VAL A 602 -13.44 -10.03 -21.45
C VAL A 602 -12.75 -9.11 -22.44
N LEU A 603 -11.67 -8.45 -22.00
CA LEU A 603 -10.95 -7.44 -22.75
C LEU A 603 -10.57 -7.95 -24.16
N GLY A 604 -11.17 -7.34 -25.19
CA GLY A 604 -11.04 -7.78 -26.59
C GLY A 604 -12.28 -7.53 -27.48
N ALA A 605 -13.46 -7.30 -26.88
CA ALA A 605 -14.64 -6.83 -27.61
C ALA A 605 -14.61 -5.31 -27.84
N VAL A 606 -15.17 -4.86 -28.97
CA VAL A 606 -15.35 -3.42 -29.28
C VAL A 606 -16.27 -2.79 -28.23
N CYS A 607 -15.78 -1.76 -27.54
CA CYS A 607 -16.59 -1.01 -26.57
C CYS A 607 -17.60 -0.13 -27.32
N GLY A 608 -18.85 -0.59 -27.42
CA GLY A 608 -19.97 0.18 -27.98
C GLY A 608 -21.16 0.35 -27.03
N ASP A 609 -21.04 -0.14 -25.79
CA ASP A 609 -22.14 -0.32 -24.84
C ASP A 609 -21.81 0.42 -23.54
N VAL A 610 -22.18 1.70 -23.47
CA VAL A 610 -21.75 2.65 -22.43
C VAL A 610 -22.16 2.16 -21.04
N GLY A 611 -21.22 2.22 -20.09
CA GLY A 611 -21.42 1.78 -18.71
C GLY A 611 -21.32 0.26 -18.51
N LYS A 612 -21.11 -0.55 -19.54
CA LYS A 612 -20.88 -1.99 -19.42
C LYS A 612 -19.57 -2.27 -18.67
N LEU A 613 -19.59 -3.16 -17.68
CA LEU A 613 -18.38 -3.58 -16.95
C LEU A 613 -17.75 -4.83 -17.59
N ALA A 614 -16.42 -4.87 -17.51
CA ALA A 614 -15.56 -5.95 -17.97
C ALA A 614 -14.38 -6.14 -17.00
N TYR A 615 -13.49 -7.09 -17.30
CA TYR A 615 -12.28 -7.35 -16.52
C TYR A 615 -11.04 -7.36 -17.41
N ASP A 616 -9.96 -6.74 -16.93
CA ASP A 616 -8.63 -6.75 -17.52
C ASP A 616 -7.80 -7.88 -16.90
N PRO A 617 -7.55 -9.00 -17.61
CA PRO A 617 -6.73 -10.09 -17.10
C PRO A 617 -5.22 -9.79 -17.11
N THR A 618 -4.77 -8.74 -17.82
CA THR A 618 -3.35 -8.32 -17.85
C THR A 618 -3.00 -7.56 -16.58
N ASN A 619 -3.82 -6.57 -16.21
CA ASN A 619 -3.62 -5.76 -15.01
C ASN A 619 -4.36 -6.30 -13.77
N SER A 620 -5.22 -7.32 -13.93
CA SER A 620 -6.08 -7.90 -12.89
C SER A 620 -7.12 -6.94 -12.29
N GLU A 621 -7.64 -6.01 -13.10
CA GLU A 621 -8.54 -4.92 -12.66
C GLU A 621 -9.91 -4.94 -13.35
N GLN A 622 -10.91 -4.29 -12.74
CA GLN A 622 -12.22 -4.08 -13.35
C GLN A 622 -12.20 -2.84 -14.27
N ILE A 623 -12.86 -2.93 -15.42
CA ILE A 623 -12.91 -1.88 -16.44
C ILE A 623 -14.36 -1.60 -16.88
N VAL A 624 -14.63 -0.40 -17.39
CA VAL A 624 -15.94 0.06 -17.85
C VAL A 624 -15.86 0.61 -19.28
N CYS A 625 -16.88 0.41 -20.09
CA CYS A 625 -16.94 0.93 -21.46
C CYS A 625 -17.46 2.39 -21.46
N GLU A 626 -16.68 3.31 -22.02
CA GLU A 626 -17.01 4.73 -22.16
C GLU A 626 -17.38 5.11 -23.62
N GLY A 627 -18.01 4.19 -24.34
CA GLY A 627 -18.61 4.46 -25.66
C GLY A 627 -17.66 4.50 -26.85
N ASN A 628 -16.40 4.08 -26.67
CA ASN A 628 -15.47 3.60 -27.71
C ASN A 628 -14.17 3.03 -27.08
N SER A 629 -13.84 3.44 -25.85
CA SER A 629 -12.68 2.98 -25.07
C SER A 629 -13.09 2.27 -23.78
N TRP A 630 -12.29 1.31 -23.36
CA TRP A 630 -12.35 0.73 -22.01
C TRP A 630 -11.51 1.59 -21.05
N ALA A 631 -12.12 2.06 -19.97
CA ALA A 631 -11.47 2.80 -18.88
C ALA A 631 -11.48 1.96 -17.59
N LYS A 632 -10.69 2.33 -16.58
CA LYS A 632 -10.73 1.67 -15.26
C LYS A 632 -12.10 1.90 -14.61
N ALA A 633 -12.76 0.84 -14.17
CA ALA A 633 -14.04 0.98 -13.47
C ALA A 633 -13.82 1.55 -12.06
N PRO A 634 -14.73 2.39 -11.55
CA PRO A 634 -14.76 2.70 -10.13
C PRO A 634 -15.10 1.43 -9.34
N ILE A 635 -14.60 1.34 -8.10
CA ILE A 635 -14.84 0.18 -7.22
C ILE A 635 -16.35 0.08 -6.93
N THR A 636 -17.00 -0.93 -7.50
CA THR A 636 -18.40 -1.25 -7.20
C THR A 636 -18.49 -2.11 -5.95
N MET A 637 -19.31 -1.70 -4.96
CA MET A 637 -19.66 -2.58 -3.84
C MET A 637 -21.10 -3.05 -3.96
N GLY A 638 -21.30 -4.37 -3.81
CA GLY A 638 -22.61 -4.98 -3.88
C GLY A 638 -23.26 -4.95 -5.27
N VAL A 639 -24.49 -5.44 -5.30
CA VAL A 639 -25.27 -5.61 -6.53
C VAL A 639 -26.69 -5.10 -6.27
N HIS A 640 -27.18 -4.18 -7.10
CA HIS A 640 -28.43 -3.45 -6.90
C HIS A 640 -29.29 -3.42 -8.17
N ALA A 641 -30.61 -3.34 -8.04
CA ALA A 641 -31.50 -3.20 -9.20
C ALA A 641 -31.54 -1.73 -9.66
N ALA A 642 -31.53 -1.48 -10.97
CA ALA A 642 -31.79 -0.14 -11.49
C ALA A 642 -33.19 0.34 -11.02
N GLY A 643 -33.28 1.58 -10.55
CA GLY A 643 -34.47 2.16 -9.91
C GLY A 643 -34.66 1.78 -8.42
N SER A 644 -33.84 0.89 -7.85
CA SER A 644 -33.91 0.60 -6.40
C SER A 644 -33.24 1.71 -5.57
N SER A 645 -33.62 1.87 -4.30
CA SER A 645 -33.09 2.94 -3.43
C SER A 645 -31.64 2.71 -3.02
N CYS A 646 -30.85 3.77 -3.05
CA CYS A 646 -29.47 3.84 -2.53
C CYS A 646 -29.36 4.65 -1.22
N ASP A 647 -30.48 4.99 -0.58
CA ASP A 647 -30.53 5.98 0.52
C ASP A 647 -30.14 5.44 1.91
N ARG A 648 -29.21 4.48 1.97
CA ARG A 648 -28.71 3.90 3.23
C ARG A 648 -27.33 4.45 3.58
N PRO A 649 -27.05 4.76 4.86
CA PRO A 649 -25.71 5.17 5.30
C PRO A 649 -24.64 4.14 4.90
N GLY A 650 -23.50 4.61 4.40
CA GLY A 650 -22.39 3.75 3.98
C GLY A 650 -22.57 3.02 2.64
N THR A 651 -23.65 3.29 1.90
CA THR A 651 -23.82 2.77 0.53
C THR A 651 -22.79 3.42 -0.40
N SER A 652 -22.11 2.62 -1.22
CA SER A 652 -21.17 3.13 -2.22
C SER A 652 -21.87 4.01 -3.26
N VAL A 653 -21.13 4.94 -3.88
CA VAL A 653 -21.66 5.75 -4.99
C VAL A 653 -21.91 4.89 -6.24
N PHE A 654 -21.17 3.77 -6.37
CA PHE A 654 -21.21 2.86 -7.51
C PHE A 654 -21.51 1.42 -7.09
N ALA A 655 -22.28 0.71 -7.92
CA ALA A 655 -22.66 -0.69 -7.76
C ALA A 655 -22.76 -1.41 -9.12
N MET A 656 -22.94 -2.73 -9.09
CA MET A 656 -23.28 -3.51 -10.29
C MET A 656 -24.80 -3.75 -10.37
N THR A 657 -25.37 -3.92 -11.57
CA THR A 657 -26.79 -4.32 -11.70
C THR A 657 -27.05 -5.76 -11.26
N THR A 658 -28.22 -6.01 -10.63
CA THR A 658 -28.70 -7.35 -10.23
C THR A 658 -29.05 -8.30 -11.38
N SER A 659 -29.04 -7.81 -12.62
CA SER A 659 -29.27 -8.66 -13.78
C SER A 659 -27.92 -9.12 -14.38
N ASN A 660 -27.94 -10.20 -15.15
CA ASN A 660 -26.75 -10.75 -15.84
C ASN A 660 -26.19 -9.80 -16.94
N ASP A 661 -26.62 -8.54 -16.96
CA ASP A 661 -26.21 -7.51 -17.91
C ASP A 661 -24.98 -6.71 -17.46
N GLY A 662 -24.58 -6.76 -16.18
CA GLY A 662 -23.25 -6.34 -15.74
C GLY A 662 -22.87 -4.89 -16.08
N TYR A 663 -23.80 -3.95 -16.00
CA TYR A 663 -23.50 -2.52 -16.09
C TYR A 663 -23.10 -1.93 -14.73
N LEU A 664 -22.35 -0.85 -14.79
CA LEU A 664 -22.16 0.10 -13.71
C LEU A 664 -23.49 0.80 -13.42
N LEU A 665 -23.85 0.87 -12.14
CA LEU A 665 -24.90 1.71 -11.61
C LEU A 665 -24.28 2.79 -10.72
N GLN A 666 -24.86 3.99 -10.77
CA GLN A 666 -24.52 5.11 -9.91
C GLN A 666 -25.74 5.48 -9.06
N CYS A 667 -25.52 5.82 -7.79
CA CYS A 667 -26.57 6.38 -6.95
C CYS A 667 -26.85 7.82 -7.40
N ASP A 668 -28.04 8.08 -7.94
CA ASP A 668 -28.48 9.43 -8.30
C ASP A 668 -28.62 10.27 -7.00
N PRO A 669 -27.84 11.37 -6.86
CA PRO A 669 -27.86 12.18 -5.64
C PRO A 669 -29.20 12.90 -5.40
N VAL A 670 -30.01 13.09 -6.44
CA VAL A 670 -31.31 13.77 -6.41
C VAL A 670 -32.44 12.79 -6.11
N THR A 671 -32.59 11.71 -6.90
CA THR A 671 -33.70 10.76 -6.69
C THR A 671 -33.41 9.72 -5.61
N ARG A 672 -32.16 9.57 -5.17
CA ARG A 672 -31.71 8.52 -4.24
C ARG A 672 -32.03 7.10 -4.73
N THR A 673 -31.98 6.92 -6.05
CA THR A 673 -32.12 5.61 -6.70
C THR A 673 -30.91 5.27 -7.55
N TRP A 674 -30.68 3.98 -7.76
CA TRP A 674 -29.62 3.46 -8.61
C TRP A 674 -29.97 3.64 -10.10
N THR A 675 -29.19 4.43 -10.83
CA THR A 675 -29.38 4.72 -12.25
C THR A 675 -28.17 4.27 -13.07
N ARG A 676 -28.31 4.13 -14.40
CA ARG A 676 -27.16 3.88 -15.28
C ARG A 676 -26.46 5.21 -15.60
N PRO A 677 -25.12 5.29 -15.59
CA PRO A 677 -24.40 6.48 -16.05
C PRO A 677 -24.74 6.78 -17.52
N GLY A 678 -25.40 7.91 -17.77
CA GLY A 678 -25.78 8.36 -19.11
C GLY A 678 -27.19 7.98 -19.61
N GLY A 679 -28.10 7.59 -18.71
CA GLY A 679 -29.53 7.39 -18.98
C GLY A 679 -30.40 8.58 -18.55
#